data_AF-A0A519BLK7-F1
#
_entry.id   AF-A0A519BLK7-F1
#
_cell.length_a   1.000
_cell.length_b   1.000
_cell.length_c   1.000
_cell.angle_alpha   90.00
_cell.angle_beta   90.00
_cell.angle_gamma   90.00
#
_symmetry.space_group_name_H-M   'P 1'
#
loop_
_entity.id
_entity.type
_entity.pdbx_description
1 polymer ?
#
loop_
_entity_poly.entity_id
_entity_poly.type
_entity_poly.pdbx_seq_one_letter_code
_entity_poly.pdbx_strand_id
1 'polypeptide(L)'
;MKYMFFSGKGGVGKTTISSATALNLALNGKKTLIVSTDPASNLSDIFEQNLKEEETKIKGVDNLYASEINAADSLEKYRAKVLGDSIEGLDNDVVSMIEEEFKSPCTEEIASFDSFTGFIARKDFDVIIFDTAPTGHTLRLMSLPLKWTTYIEEVKKGEGRTCMGPVANLEGSIEIYNKALKILTDKSATNFLFVMRPQELSFYETLRSIEEIKSIGITNIEILINQVLPDKLAKFNIFEEQYKLNEKIIEQAKETGYKIKKYYLMPEEIKGLDSLKKFILMEDKNYAVKYFDKFFNSDDNNNAGGDHNIINNNNSAISDLQSFNKNNSDLINKINSDAINSAKFIFFIGKGGTGKSTVSLLTGLYLSKYKNKKTLVVSVDPASHIGKIMGVESVSEEPVQVENKNLFLSVISPESALSDYKADTLQFFQKVSNNADSLKVLEEELNSPCTLEIAYFKKFYNYFKLGYGKNNIKENTNADININAGGNLNLNIKINNNIQNNAYDGLKDEFDYIIFDTAPTGHALRLLFLAFEYQKENKNNNSAKDEELEFLINTIKDKEKTYFSLVLYPEFTPIEEAYRAYNDLKGAGIDVSFLSINYLLNEKLKSIKFFKDKINQELKYLNVIKEKFNLPSLFFEQYPYEINYKNIEKFLKNSFKL
;
A
#
# COMPACT_ATOMS: atom_id res chain seq x y z
N MET A 1 11.81 -30.62 -0.25
CA MET A 1 11.45 -29.19 -0.37
C MET A 1 12.12 -28.61 -1.60
N LYS A 2 11.33 -28.12 -2.56
CA LYS A 2 11.78 -27.67 -3.88
C LYS A 2 11.41 -26.20 -4.15
N TYR A 3 10.35 -25.68 -3.51
CA TYR A 3 9.87 -24.32 -3.71
C TYR A 3 9.80 -23.56 -2.38
N MET A 4 10.26 -22.32 -2.38
CA MET A 4 10.19 -21.42 -1.21
C MET A 4 9.58 -20.09 -1.62
N PHE A 5 8.59 -19.62 -0.88
CA PHE A 5 7.85 -18.40 -1.17
C PHE A 5 8.02 -17.41 -0.03
N PHE A 6 8.51 -16.22 -0.33
CA PHE A 6 8.63 -15.15 0.65
C PHE A 6 7.41 -14.23 0.55
N SER A 7 6.75 -14.00 1.68
CA SER A 7 5.57 -13.14 1.77
C SER A 7 5.71 -12.14 2.91
N GLY A 8 4.93 -11.06 2.87
CA GLY A 8 4.98 -9.99 3.85
C GLY A 8 4.86 -8.60 3.23
N LYS A 9 4.60 -7.61 4.08
CA LYS A 9 4.36 -6.22 3.69
C LYS A 9 5.54 -5.61 2.91
N GLY A 10 5.30 -4.53 2.16
CA GLY A 10 6.37 -3.76 1.50
C GLY A 10 7.41 -3.27 2.52
N GLY A 11 8.71 -3.33 2.16
CA GLY A 11 9.81 -2.82 2.98
C GLY A 11 10.24 -3.69 4.18
N VAL A 12 9.61 -4.83 4.46
CA VAL A 12 10.03 -5.71 5.58
C VAL A 12 11.35 -6.45 5.35
N GLY A 13 11.89 -6.42 4.12
CA GLY A 13 13.16 -7.05 3.74
C GLY A 13 13.05 -8.45 3.13
N LYS A 14 11.94 -8.73 2.42
CA LYS A 14 11.72 -10.00 1.69
C LYS A 14 12.88 -10.32 0.77
N THR A 15 13.22 -9.39 -0.13
CA THR A 15 14.23 -9.57 -1.17
C THR A 15 15.62 -9.81 -0.64
N THR A 16 15.94 -9.17 0.49
CA THR A 16 17.19 -9.41 1.18
C THR A 16 17.28 -10.81 1.76
N ILE A 17 16.24 -11.27 2.48
CA ILE A 17 16.28 -12.59 3.13
C ILE A 17 16.13 -13.71 2.09
N SER A 18 15.31 -13.53 1.05
CA SER A 18 15.17 -14.47 -0.05
C SER A 18 16.50 -14.61 -0.82
N SER A 19 17.20 -13.51 -1.10
CA SER A 19 18.52 -13.52 -1.73
C SER A 19 19.59 -14.16 -0.84
N ALA A 20 19.60 -13.86 0.47
CA ALA A 20 20.52 -14.50 1.41
C ALA A 20 20.26 -16.00 1.52
N THR A 21 19.00 -16.41 1.50
CA THR A 21 18.60 -17.83 1.49
C THR A 21 19.07 -18.51 0.21
N ALA A 22 18.87 -17.87 -0.95
CA ALA A 22 19.30 -18.39 -2.25
C ALA A 22 20.82 -18.58 -2.30
N LEU A 23 21.56 -17.58 -1.85
CA LEU A 23 23.02 -17.64 -1.75
C LEU A 23 23.47 -18.77 -0.82
N ASN A 24 22.87 -18.90 0.36
CA ASN A 24 23.23 -19.94 1.31
C ASN A 24 22.99 -21.35 0.73
N LEU A 25 21.87 -21.58 0.04
CA LEU A 25 21.58 -22.87 -0.60
C LEU A 25 22.59 -23.20 -1.72
N ALA A 26 22.91 -22.21 -2.55
CA ALA A 26 23.89 -22.38 -3.62
C ALA A 26 25.30 -22.68 -3.09
N LEU A 27 25.74 -21.98 -2.04
CA LEU A 27 27.00 -22.25 -1.36
C LEU A 27 27.05 -23.65 -0.72
N ASN A 28 25.90 -24.21 -0.35
CA ASN A 28 25.75 -25.59 0.12
C ASN A 28 25.51 -26.61 -1.02
N GLY A 29 25.82 -26.24 -2.27
CA GLY A 29 25.85 -27.13 -3.42
C GLY A 29 24.51 -27.37 -4.10
N LYS A 30 23.44 -26.66 -3.73
CA LYS A 30 22.13 -26.76 -4.42
C LYS A 30 22.13 -25.90 -5.67
N LYS A 31 21.60 -26.43 -6.78
CA LYS A 31 21.29 -25.62 -7.96
C LYS A 31 20.03 -24.81 -7.68
N THR A 32 20.20 -23.51 -7.46
CA THR A 32 19.18 -22.60 -6.96
C THR A 32 18.86 -21.50 -7.95
N LEU A 33 17.56 -21.29 -8.19
CA LEU A 33 17.02 -20.16 -8.93
C LEU A 33 16.25 -19.26 -7.96
N ILE A 34 16.55 -17.96 -7.94
CA ILE A 34 15.70 -16.95 -7.31
C ILE A 34 14.94 -16.16 -8.38
N VAL A 35 13.65 -15.96 -8.17
CA VAL A 35 12.74 -15.28 -9.09
C VAL A 35 12.05 -14.16 -8.34
N SER A 36 12.01 -12.96 -8.91
CA SER A 36 11.15 -11.88 -8.43
C SER A 36 10.09 -11.57 -9.48
N THR A 37 8.83 -11.61 -9.05
CA THR A 37 7.65 -11.13 -9.76
C THR A 37 7.19 -9.77 -9.23
N ASP A 38 7.95 -9.16 -8.32
CA ASP A 38 7.59 -7.84 -7.77
C ASP A 38 7.91 -6.78 -8.82
N PRO A 39 6.94 -5.94 -9.24
CA PRO A 39 7.22 -4.89 -10.20
C PRO A 39 8.33 -3.95 -9.67
N ALA A 40 8.42 -3.73 -8.36
CA ALA A 40 9.45 -2.90 -7.71
C ALA A 40 10.65 -3.73 -7.19
N SER A 41 10.95 -4.86 -7.85
CA SER A 41 12.06 -5.73 -7.47
C SER A 41 13.38 -4.95 -7.38
N ASN A 42 14.25 -5.42 -6.47
CA ASN A 42 15.60 -4.91 -6.30
C ASN A 42 16.64 -6.04 -6.36
N LEU A 43 16.31 -7.20 -6.97
CA LEU A 43 17.27 -8.31 -7.07
C LEU A 43 18.55 -7.90 -7.82
N SER A 44 18.42 -7.17 -8.92
CA SER A 44 19.58 -6.66 -9.68
C SER A 44 20.51 -5.79 -8.83
N ASP A 45 19.93 -4.97 -7.95
CA ASP A 45 20.67 -4.08 -7.02
C ASP A 45 21.29 -4.87 -5.86
N ILE A 46 20.59 -5.87 -5.32
CA ILE A 46 21.12 -6.76 -4.26
C ILE A 46 22.32 -7.59 -4.77
N PHE A 47 22.23 -8.13 -5.99
CA PHE A 47 23.31 -8.91 -6.60
C PHE A 47 24.35 -8.06 -7.35
N GLU A 48 24.15 -6.74 -7.42
CA GLU A 48 25.00 -5.78 -8.16
C GLU A 48 25.24 -6.22 -9.62
N GLN A 49 24.19 -6.75 -10.25
CA GLN A 49 24.25 -7.35 -11.58
C GLN A 49 22.91 -7.13 -12.28
N ASN A 50 22.94 -6.60 -13.51
CA ASN A 50 21.73 -6.48 -14.33
C ASN A 50 21.17 -7.88 -14.62
N LEU A 51 19.99 -8.17 -14.08
CA LEU A 51 19.25 -9.40 -14.32
C LEU A 51 18.32 -9.24 -15.52
N LYS A 52 17.93 -10.38 -16.09
CA LYS A 52 16.95 -10.47 -17.17
C LYS A 52 15.77 -11.31 -16.71
N GLU A 53 14.70 -11.30 -17.49
CA GLU A 53 13.58 -12.22 -17.31
C GLU A 53 14.03 -13.67 -17.51
N GLU A 54 14.89 -13.91 -18.51
CA GLU A 54 15.61 -15.17 -18.65
C GLU A 54 16.61 -15.38 -17.50
N GLU A 55 16.83 -16.64 -17.10
CA GLU A 55 17.75 -16.93 -16.00
C GLU A 55 19.16 -16.38 -16.27
N THR A 56 19.66 -15.63 -15.30
CA THR A 56 21.00 -15.06 -15.34
C THR A 56 21.84 -15.73 -14.26
N LYS A 57 22.98 -16.33 -14.63
CA LYS A 57 23.92 -16.89 -13.63
C LYS A 57 24.53 -15.73 -12.82
N ILE A 58 24.49 -15.83 -11.49
CA ILE A 58 25.09 -14.84 -10.60
C ILE A 58 26.62 -15.00 -10.62
N LYS A 59 27.35 -13.91 -10.89
CA LYS A 59 28.81 -13.92 -10.93
C LYS A 59 29.38 -14.20 -9.53
N GLY A 60 30.40 -15.04 -9.43
CA GLY A 60 31.11 -15.32 -8.17
C GLY A 60 30.45 -16.37 -7.26
N VAL A 61 29.35 -16.99 -7.69
CA VAL A 61 28.68 -18.08 -6.97
C VAL A 61 28.33 -19.18 -7.97
N ASP A 62 28.83 -20.39 -7.73
CA ASP A 62 28.39 -21.53 -8.52
C ASP A 62 26.98 -21.94 -8.13
N ASN A 63 26.24 -22.49 -9.10
CA ASN A 63 24.90 -23.02 -8.90
C ASN A 63 23.81 -21.99 -8.52
N LEU A 64 24.10 -20.67 -8.51
CA LEU A 64 23.11 -19.63 -8.26
C LEU A 64 22.70 -18.90 -9.55
N TYR A 65 21.39 -18.82 -9.77
CA TYR A 65 20.77 -18.17 -10.90
C TYR A 65 19.68 -17.23 -10.39
N ALA A 66 19.46 -16.12 -11.07
CA ALA A 66 18.41 -15.18 -10.75
C ALA A 66 17.63 -14.79 -12.01
N SER A 67 16.34 -14.54 -11.84
CA SER A 67 15.44 -14.02 -12.86
C SER A 67 14.64 -12.87 -12.25
N GLU A 68 14.56 -11.76 -12.96
CA GLU A 68 13.80 -10.60 -12.56
C GLU A 68 12.77 -10.32 -13.65
N ILE A 69 11.49 -10.51 -13.31
CA ILE A 69 10.39 -10.37 -14.24
C ILE A 69 9.99 -8.91 -14.29
N ASN A 70 10.03 -8.32 -15.49
CA ASN A 70 9.52 -6.98 -15.71
C ASN A 70 7.99 -7.04 -15.80
N ALA A 71 7.30 -6.37 -14.89
CA ALA A 71 5.84 -6.36 -14.86
C ALA A 71 5.21 -5.76 -16.12
N ALA A 72 5.84 -4.75 -16.74
CA ALA A 72 5.35 -4.18 -17.99
C ALA A 72 5.40 -5.22 -19.14
N ASP A 73 6.49 -5.97 -19.24
CA ASP A 73 6.67 -7.00 -20.27
C ASP A 73 5.72 -8.19 -20.01
N SER A 74 5.54 -8.59 -18.74
CA SER A 74 4.57 -9.62 -18.35
C SER A 74 3.14 -9.19 -18.65
N LEU A 75 2.81 -7.93 -18.39
CA LEU A 75 1.49 -7.40 -18.69
C LEU A 75 1.25 -7.33 -20.20
N GLU A 76 2.23 -6.92 -20.99
CA GLU A 76 2.13 -6.90 -22.46
C GLU A 76 1.97 -8.32 -23.04
N LYS A 77 2.75 -9.29 -22.55
CA LYS A 77 2.61 -10.70 -22.93
C LYS A 77 1.24 -11.26 -22.55
N TYR A 78 0.76 -10.97 -21.35
CA TYR A 78 -0.55 -11.38 -20.89
C TYR A 78 -1.65 -10.72 -21.73
N ARG A 79 -1.54 -9.42 -22.01
CA ARG A 79 -2.41 -8.68 -22.91
C ARG A 79 -2.45 -9.30 -24.30
N ALA A 80 -1.31 -9.59 -24.92
CA ALA A 80 -1.24 -10.21 -26.24
C ALA A 80 -1.87 -11.61 -26.24
N LYS A 81 -1.60 -12.41 -25.21
CA LYS A 81 -2.18 -13.74 -25.00
C LYS A 81 -3.70 -13.70 -24.86
N VAL A 82 -4.21 -12.67 -24.20
CA VAL A 82 -5.63 -12.54 -23.90
C VAL A 82 -6.42 -11.85 -25.00
N LEU A 83 -5.94 -10.72 -25.50
CA LEU A 83 -6.69 -9.92 -26.47
C LEU A 83 -6.50 -10.46 -27.90
N GLY A 84 -5.33 -11.01 -28.24
CA GLY A 84 -5.04 -11.51 -29.58
C GLY A 84 -5.45 -10.53 -30.69
N ASP A 85 -6.05 -11.04 -31.76
CA ASP A 85 -6.63 -10.25 -32.87
C ASP A 85 -8.04 -9.70 -32.56
N SER A 86 -8.56 -9.95 -31.35
CA SER A 86 -9.98 -9.71 -30.98
C SER A 86 -10.34 -8.23 -30.74
N ILE A 87 -9.37 -7.32 -30.86
CA ILE A 87 -9.56 -5.86 -30.72
C ILE A 87 -9.90 -5.22 -32.07
N GLU A 88 -9.63 -5.91 -33.20
CA GLU A 88 -9.91 -5.38 -34.53
C GLU A 88 -11.42 -5.13 -34.72
N GLY A 89 -11.79 -3.86 -34.89
CA GLY A 89 -13.19 -3.44 -35.14
C GLY A 89 -13.96 -2.91 -33.93
N LEU A 90 -13.34 -2.81 -32.75
CA LEU A 90 -13.92 -2.11 -31.59
C LEU A 90 -13.74 -0.59 -31.68
N ASP A 91 -14.63 0.16 -31.04
CA ASP A 91 -14.54 1.62 -30.93
C ASP A 91 -13.32 2.02 -30.08
N ASN A 92 -12.67 3.14 -30.43
CA ASN A 92 -11.44 3.60 -29.78
C ASN A 92 -11.63 3.85 -28.28
N ASP A 93 -12.80 4.33 -27.87
CA ASP A 93 -13.09 4.57 -26.45
C ASP A 93 -13.22 3.25 -25.68
N VAL A 94 -13.85 2.23 -26.29
CA VAL A 94 -13.94 0.88 -25.73
C VAL A 94 -12.57 0.22 -25.66
N VAL A 95 -11.74 0.39 -26.69
CA VAL A 95 -10.34 -0.06 -26.67
C VAL A 95 -9.60 0.62 -25.53
N SER A 96 -9.73 1.94 -25.37
CA SER A 96 -9.06 2.69 -24.30
C SER A 96 -9.47 2.22 -22.89
N MET A 97 -10.75 1.86 -22.70
CA MET A 97 -11.23 1.28 -21.44
C MET A 97 -10.64 -0.09 -21.17
N ILE A 98 -10.60 -0.96 -22.18
CA ILE A 98 -9.98 -2.28 -22.06
C ILE A 98 -8.49 -2.10 -21.75
N GLU A 99 -7.78 -1.25 -22.48
CA GLU A 99 -6.37 -0.98 -22.25
C GLU A 99 -6.09 -0.43 -20.86
N GLU A 100 -6.96 0.43 -20.34
CA GLU A 100 -6.84 0.95 -18.98
C GLU A 100 -7.08 -0.16 -17.96
N GLU A 101 -8.10 -1.01 -18.14
CA GLU A 101 -8.39 -2.15 -17.26
C GLU A 101 -7.22 -3.15 -17.18
N PHE A 102 -6.46 -3.32 -18.28
CA PHE A 102 -5.23 -4.11 -18.24
C PHE A 102 -4.13 -3.48 -17.38
N LYS A 103 -4.11 -2.16 -17.20
CA LYS A 103 -3.16 -1.49 -16.31
C LYS A 103 -3.60 -1.52 -14.84
N SER A 104 -4.65 -2.27 -14.52
CA SER A 104 -5.10 -2.39 -13.14
C SER A 104 -4.10 -3.18 -12.29
N PRO A 105 -3.92 -2.82 -11.00
CA PRO A 105 -3.14 -3.62 -10.07
C PRO A 105 -3.60 -5.09 -10.01
N CYS A 106 -4.89 -5.34 -10.18
CA CYS A 106 -5.45 -6.70 -10.26
C CYS A 106 -4.93 -7.47 -11.49
N THR A 107 -4.90 -6.83 -12.67
CA THR A 107 -4.35 -7.48 -13.88
C THR A 107 -2.85 -7.68 -13.78
N GLU A 108 -2.10 -6.75 -13.18
CA GLU A 108 -0.67 -6.95 -12.89
C GLU A 108 -0.43 -8.17 -11.98
N GLU A 109 -1.25 -8.38 -10.94
CA GLU A 109 -1.16 -9.56 -10.08
C GLU A 109 -1.43 -10.86 -10.87
N ILE A 110 -2.42 -10.86 -11.77
CA ILE A 110 -2.73 -12.03 -12.62
C ILE A 110 -1.60 -12.31 -13.61
N ALA A 111 -1.08 -11.28 -14.29
CA ALA A 111 0.04 -11.41 -15.23
C ALA A 111 1.32 -11.90 -14.52
N SER A 112 1.55 -11.43 -13.29
CA SER A 112 2.63 -11.90 -12.43
C SER A 112 2.45 -13.37 -12.06
N PHE A 113 1.22 -13.79 -11.75
CA PHE A 113 0.89 -15.19 -11.47
C PHE A 113 1.04 -16.09 -12.71
N ASP A 114 0.67 -15.61 -13.91
CA ASP A 114 0.88 -16.34 -15.17
C ASP A 114 2.38 -16.61 -15.39
N SER A 115 3.20 -15.56 -15.25
CA SER A 115 4.67 -15.65 -15.35
C SER A 115 5.24 -16.63 -14.33
N PHE A 116 4.73 -16.58 -13.09
CA PHE A 116 5.06 -17.51 -12.02
C PHE A 116 4.81 -18.99 -12.40
N THR A 117 3.71 -19.29 -13.10
CA THR A 117 3.40 -20.67 -13.51
C THR A 117 4.42 -21.26 -14.48
N GLY A 118 5.09 -20.42 -15.29
CA GLY A 118 6.21 -20.85 -16.12
C GLY A 118 7.39 -21.36 -15.28
N PHE A 119 7.74 -20.65 -14.21
CA PHE A 119 8.85 -21.03 -13.34
C PHE A 119 8.55 -22.26 -12.49
N ILE A 120 7.33 -22.39 -11.96
CA ILE A 120 7.00 -23.54 -11.11
C ILE A 120 7.03 -24.87 -11.89
N ALA A 121 6.77 -24.83 -13.20
CA ALA A 121 6.82 -25.99 -14.08
C ALA A 121 8.24 -26.54 -14.32
N ARG A 122 9.28 -25.77 -14.00
CA ARG A 122 10.68 -26.13 -14.22
C ARG A 122 11.17 -27.24 -13.30
N LYS A 123 12.06 -28.09 -13.84
CA LYS A 123 12.63 -29.27 -13.15
C LYS A 123 14.15 -29.30 -13.14
N ASP A 124 14.79 -28.30 -13.72
CA ASP A 124 16.24 -28.20 -13.90
C ASP A 124 16.97 -27.53 -12.74
N PHE A 125 16.24 -27.20 -11.65
CA PHE A 125 16.77 -26.66 -10.39
C PHE A 125 16.37 -27.54 -9.21
N ASP A 126 17.28 -27.64 -8.24
CA ASP A 126 17.02 -28.32 -6.96
C ASP A 126 16.06 -27.51 -6.09
N VAL A 127 16.21 -26.18 -6.10
CA VAL A 127 15.38 -25.24 -5.35
C VAL A 127 15.05 -24.00 -6.19
N ILE A 128 13.78 -23.59 -6.18
CA ILE A 128 13.32 -22.33 -6.76
C ILE A 128 12.75 -21.47 -5.62
N ILE A 129 13.26 -20.25 -5.50
CA ILE A 129 12.85 -19.25 -4.51
C ILE A 129 12.07 -18.15 -5.22
N PHE A 130 10.90 -17.82 -4.70
CA PHE A 130 10.09 -16.69 -5.12
C PHE A 130 10.15 -15.62 -4.04
N ASP A 131 10.64 -14.44 -4.40
CA ASP A 131 10.79 -13.31 -3.47
C ASP A 131 9.45 -12.70 -3.02
N THR A 132 8.45 -12.76 -3.89
CA THR A 132 7.10 -12.30 -3.58
C THR A 132 6.12 -13.44 -3.86
N ALA A 133 5.43 -13.87 -2.82
CA ALA A 133 4.31 -14.80 -2.94
C ALA A 133 3.10 -14.09 -3.55
N PRO A 134 2.29 -14.79 -4.37
CA PRO A 134 1.01 -14.27 -4.82
C PRO A 134 0.08 -14.01 -3.62
N THR A 135 -0.79 -13.01 -3.74
CA THR A 135 -1.73 -12.62 -2.68
C THR A 135 -2.81 -13.69 -2.47
N GLY A 136 -3.43 -13.69 -1.29
CA GLY A 136 -4.57 -14.57 -1.01
C GLY A 136 -5.75 -14.33 -1.97
N HIS A 137 -5.98 -13.08 -2.38
CA HIS A 137 -7.00 -12.75 -3.37
C HIS A 137 -6.71 -13.37 -4.74
N THR A 138 -5.50 -13.17 -5.27
CA THR A 138 -5.09 -13.80 -6.54
C THR A 138 -5.19 -15.33 -6.47
N LEU A 139 -4.74 -15.94 -5.38
CA LEU A 139 -4.86 -17.39 -5.22
C LEU A 139 -6.32 -17.88 -5.14
N ARG A 140 -7.22 -17.14 -4.46
CA ARG A 140 -8.65 -17.46 -4.40
C ARG A 140 -9.31 -17.32 -5.77
N LEU A 141 -9.06 -16.22 -6.46
CA LEU A 141 -9.57 -15.95 -7.80
C LEU A 141 -9.16 -17.08 -8.77
N MET A 142 -7.90 -17.48 -8.71
CA MET A 142 -7.35 -18.59 -9.51
C MET A 142 -7.77 -19.98 -9.02
N SER A 143 -8.35 -20.11 -7.82
CA SER A 143 -8.92 -21.37 -7.29
C SER A 143 -10.38 -21.62 -7.71
N LEU A 144 -10.99 -20.67 -8.42
CA LEU A 144 -12.34 -20.79 -8.98
C LEU A 144 -12.48 -21.41 -10.40
N PRO A 145 -11.50 -22.09 -11.06
CA PRO A 145 -11.53 -22.40 -12.51
C PRO A 145 -12.83 -22.96 -13.09
N LEU A 146 -13.55 -23.82 -12.34
CA LEU A 146 -14.80 -24.44 -12.79
C LEU A 146 -16.00 -23.47 -12.84
N LYS A 147 -15.92 -22.32 -12.16
CA LYS A 147 -16.97 -21.30 -12.13
C LYS A 147 -16.78 -20.22 -13.20
N TRP A 148 -15.56 -20.11 -13.75
CA TRP A 148 -15.22 -19.15 -14.79
C TRP A 148 -15.83 -19.50 -16.13
N THR A 149 -15.86 -20.79 -16.50
CA THR A 149 -16.43 -21.25 -17.78
C THR A 149 -17.85 -20.76 -17.96
N THR A 150 -18.67 -20.85 -16.93
CA THR A 150 -20.07 -20.43 -16.95
C THR A 150 -20.24 -18.90 -16.99
N TYR A 151 -19.40 -18.17 -16.24
CA TYR A 151 -19.37 -16.71 -16.26
C TYR A 151 -18.91 -16.14 -17.62
N ILE A 152 -17.87 -16.74 -18.21
CA ILE A 152 -17.31 -16.38 -19.52
C ILE A 152 -18.34 -16.58 -20.64
N GLU A 153 -19.13 -17.66 -20.58
CA GLU A 153 -20.22 -17.91 -21.53
C GLU A 153 -21.35 -16.88 -21.45
N GLU A 154 -21.62 -16.32 -20.26
CA GLU A 154 -22.63 -15.27 -20.04
C GLU A 154 -22.14 -13.89 -20.53
N VAL A 155 -20.86 -13.56 -20.27
CA VAL A 155 -20.23 -12.34 -20.80
C VAL A 155 -20.20 -12.35 -22.34
N LYS A 156 -19.89 -13.50 -22.96
CA LYS A 156 -19.91 -13.68 -24.43
C LYS A 156 -21.30 -13.45 -25.05
N LYS A 157 -22.39 -13.54 -24.27
CA LYS A 157 -23.78 -13.27 -24.72
C LYS A 157 -24.19 -11.81 -24.61
N GLY A 158 -23.28 -10.92 -24.21
CA GLY A 158 -23.52 -9.47 -24.13
C GLY A 158 -24.23 -9.01 -22.85
N GLU A 159 -24.39 -9.91 -21.87
CA GLU A 159 -25.12 -9.69 -20.62
C GLU A 159 -24.21 -9.32 -19.43
N GLY A 160 -22.88 -9.31 -19.61
CA GLY A 160 -21.92 -8.90 -18.58
C GLY A 160 -21.13 -7.65 -18.99
N ARG A 161 -21.31 -6.54 -18.28
CA ARG A 161 -20.36 -5.40 -18.31
C ARG A 161 -19.65 -5.34 -16.97
N THR A 162 -18.41 -5.79 -16.94
CA THR A 162 -17.53 -5.77 -15.76
C THR A 162 -16.08 -5.71 -16.22
N CYS A 163 -15.22 -5.28 -15.30
CA CYS A 163 -13.75 -5.14 -15.31
C CYS A 163 -12.93 -6.35 -15.86
N MET A 164 -13.60 -7.37 -16.39
CA MET A 164 -13.02 -8.65 -16.74
C MET A 164 -13.32 -9.06 -18.19
N GLY A 165 -13.13 -8.15 -19.14
CA GLY A 165 -12.93 -8.53 -20.55
C GLY A 165 -11.81 -9.57 -20.79
N PRO A 166 -10.71 -9.63 -20.01
CA PRO A 166 -9.56 -10.49 -20.31
C PRO A 166 -9.75 -12.00 -20.11
N VAL A 167 -10.58 -12.43 -19.17
CA VAL A 167 -10.48 -13.82 -18.70
C VAL A 167 -11.24 -14.84 -19.56
N ALA A 168 -12.00 -14.35 -20.55
CA ALA A 168 -12.66 -15.18 -21.55
C ALA A 168 -11.72 -16.10 -22.37
N ASN A 169 -10.40 -15.82 -22.38
CA ASN A 169 -9.38 -16.64 -23.05
C ASN A 169 -8.53 -17.51 -22.10
N LEU A 170 -8.92 -17.68 -20.83
CA LEU A 170 -8.20 -18.52 -19.86
C LEU A 170 -8.44 -20.03 -20.01
N GLU A 171 -9.37 -20.48 -20.87
CA GLU A 171 -9.71 -21.90 -21.05
C GLU A 171 -8.48 -22.80 -21.28
N GLY A 172 -7.49 -22.34 -22.05
CA GLY A 172 -6.24 -23.08 -22.30
C GLY A 172 -5.20 -23.05 -21.17
N SER A 173 -5.37 -22.16 -20.17
CA SER A 173 -4.42 -22.00 -19.05
C SER A 173 -4.91 -22.61 -17.73
N ILE A 174 -6.19 -23.03 -17.66
CA ILE A 174 -6.79 -23.64 -16.47
C ILE A 174 -5.99 -24.85 -15.95
N GLU A 175 -5.54 -25.74 -16.83
CA GLU A 175 -4.75 -26.92 -16.41
C GLU A 175 -3.41 -26.52 -15.77
N ILE A 176 -2.77 -25.49 -16.32
CA ILE A 176 -1.49 -24.97 -15.83
C ILE A 176 -1.68 -24.37 -14.44
N TYR A 177 -2.73 -23.57 -14.24
CA TYR A 177 -3.04 -22.98 -12.94
C TYR A 177 -3.40 -24.04 -11.89
N ASN A 178 -4.22 -25.03 -12.25
CA ASN A 178 -4.54 -26.15 -11.36
C ASN A 178 -3.29 -26.91 -10.93
N LYS A 179 -2.34 -27.11 -11.84
CA LYS A 179 -1.05 -27.74 -11.53
C LYS A 179 -0.20 -26.87 -10.59
N ALA A 180 -0.16 -25.55 -10.82
CA ALA A 180 0.52 -24.61 -9.94
C ALA A 180 -0.08 -24.63 -8.53
N LEU A 181 -1.41 -24.59 -8.39
CA LEU A 181 -2.12 -24.69 -7.11
C LEU A 181 -1.82 -26.01 -6.37
N LYS A 182 -1.79 -27.14 -7.09
CA LYS A 182 -1.40 -28.43 -6.50
C LYS A 182 0.02 -28.39 -5.92
N ILE A 183 0.97 -27.77 -6.62
CA ILE A 183 2.34 -27.62 -6.12
C ILE A 183 2.38 -26.68 -4.91
N LEU A 184 1.65 -25.57 -4.95
CA LEU A 184 1.59 -24.60 -3.84
C LEU A 184 1.05 -25.22 -2.55
N THR A 185 0.04 -26.08 -2.65
CA THR A 185 -0.58 -26.77 -1.51
C THR A 185 0.17 -28.03 -1.04
N ASP A 186 1.15 -28.52 -1.82
CA ASP A 186 1.98 -29.66 -1.45
C ASP A 186 3.02 -29.28 -0.38
N LYS A 187 2.73 -29.68 0.87
CA LYS A 187 3.58 -29.42 2.04
C LYS A 187 5.00 -30.00 1.93
N SER A 188 5.22 -31.03 1.11
CA SER A 188 6.54 -31.65 0.93
C SER A 188 7.41 -30.92 -0.10
N ALA A 189 6.76 -30.27 -1.06
CA ALA A 189 7.39 -29.53 -2.14
C ALA A 189 7.59 -28.06 -1.76
N THR A 190 6.61 -27.44 -1.09
CA THR A 190 6.49 -25.98 -0.96
C THR A 190 6.58 -25.53 0.50
N ASN A 191 7.29 -24.43 0.74
CA ASN A 191 7.35 -23.74 2.02
C ASN A 191 7.02 -22.25 1.85
N PHE A 192 6.17 -21.72 2.72
CA PHE A 192 5.83 -20.29 2.76
C PHE A 192 6.52 -19.64 3.95
N LEU A 193 7.32 -18.61 3.69
CA LEU A 193 8.10 -17.88 4.67
C LEU A 193 7.57 -16.45 4.78
N PHE A 194 6.91 -16.15 5.90
CA PHE A 194 6.38 -14.82 6.16
C PHE A 194 7.44 -13.95 6.83
N VAL A 195 7.86 -12.88 6.16
CA VAL A 195 8.80 -11.90 6.67
C VAL A 195 8.03 -10.78 7.36
N MET A 196 8.39 -10.49 8.60
CA MET A 196 7.80 -9.42 9.40
C MET A 196 8.85 -8.63 10.18
N ARG A 197 8.50 -7.43 10.63
CA ARG A 197 9.28 -6.70 11.63
C ARG A 197 8.69 -6.96 13.02
N PRO A 198 9.49 -6.85 14.11
CA PRO A 198 9.02 -7.05 15.49
C PRO A 198 8.20 -5.83 15.99
N GLN A 199 7.05 -5.61 15.37
CA GLN A 199 6.12 -4.50 15.62
C GLN A 199 4.68 -5.05 15.66
N GLU A 200 3.80 -4.44 16.46
CA GLU A 200 2.41 -4.91 16.64
C GLU A 200 1.66 -5.03 15.30
N LEU A 201 1.60 -3.94 14.53
CA LEU A 201 0.88 -3.96 13.25
C LEU A 201 1.47 -4.96 12.25
N SER A 202 2.80 -5.09 12.20
CA SER A 202 3.46 -6.06 11.32
C SER A 202 3.14 -7.50 11.71
N PHE A 203 2.98 -7.77 12.99
CA PHE A 203 2.61 -9.09 13.51
C PHE A 203 1.15 -9.42 13.19
N TYR A 204 0.21 -8.52 13.48
CA TYR A 204 -1.21 -8.73 13.17
C TYR A 204 -1.45 -8.99 11.68
N GLU A 205 -0.82 -8.20 10.81
CA GLU A 205 -0.95 -8.34 9.36
C GLU A 205 -0.39 -9.69 8.86
N THR A 206 0.70 -10.15 9.47
CA THR A 206 1.30 -11.45 9.17
C THR A 206 0.36 -12.59 9.55
N LEU A 207 -0.25 -12.53 10.75
CA LEU A 207 -1.21 -13.53 11.19
C LEU A 207 -2.45 -13.57 10.29
N ARG A 208 -2.99 -12.41 9.93
CA ARG A 208 -4.11 -12.31 8.98
C ARG A 208 -3.76 -12.97 7.64
N SER A 209 -2.59 -12.63 7.08
CA SER A 209 -2.12 -13.18 5.81
C SER A 209 -1.91 -14.70 5.86
N ILE A 210 -1.45 -15.21 7.00
CA ILE A 210 -1.32 -16.65 7.24
C ILE A 210 -2.69 -17.34 7.21
N GLU A 211 -3.71 -16.78 7.86
CA GLU A 211 -5.06 -17.36 7.85
C GLU A 211 -5.68 -17.33 6.45
N GLU A 212 -5.46 -16.26 5.68
CA GLU A 212 -5.91 -16.19 4.29
C GLU A 212 -5.28 -17.30 3.42
N ILE A 213 -3.97 -17.50 3.52
CA ILE A 213 -3.25 -18.51 2.73
C ILE A 213 -3.61 -19.94 3.18
N LYS A 214 -3.83 -20.15 4.48
CA LYS A 214 -4.34 -21.43 5.02
C LYS A 214 -5.72 -21.80 4.48
N SER A 215 -6.60 -20.83 4.27
CA SER A 215 -7.94 -21.09 3.71
C SER A 215 -7.89 -21.74 2.32
N ILE A 216 -6.76 -21.62 1.62
CA ILE A 216 -6.48 -22.16 0.28
C ILE A 216 -5.75 -23.52 0.36
N GLY A 217 -5.47 -24.03 1.57
CA GLY A 217 -4.83 -25.33 1.81
C GLY A 217 -3.31 -25.30 1.95
N ILE A 218 -2.69 -24.13 1.94
CA ILE A 218 -1.25 -23.97 2.16
C ILE A 218 -0.98 -23.95 3.67
N THR A 219 -0.24 -24.93 4.20
CA THR A 219 -0.02 -25.02 5.65
C THR A 219 1.44 -25.19 6.09
N ASN A 220 2.39 -25.32 5.17
CA ASN A 220 3.81 -25.39 5.53
C ASN A 220 4.36 -23.96 5.62
N ILE A 221 4.38 -23.42 6.84
CA ILE A 221 4.57 -21.99 7.10
C ILE A 221 5.70 -21.79 8.13
N GLU A 222 6.60 -20.85 7.84
CA GLU A 222 7.62 -20.33 8.74
C GLU A 222 7.49 -18.80 8.88
N ILE A 223 7.90 -18.25 10.03
CA ILE A 223 7.93 -16.80 10.27
C ILE A 223 9.37 -16.33 10.42
N LEU A 224 9.74 -15.32 9.64
CA LEU A 224 11.06 -14.70 9.63
C LEU A 224 10.94 -13.28 10.19
N ILE A 225 11.49 -13.05 11.38
CA ILE A 225 11.44 -11.75 12.06
C ILE A 225 12.70 -10.98 11.68
N ASN A 226 12.56 -10.00 10.79
CA ASN A 226 13.64 -9.15 10.32
C ASN A 226 13.78 -7.88 11.17
N GLN A 227 14.96 -7.25 11.09
CA GLN A 227 15.29 -6.00 11.76
C GLN A 227 15.10 -6.06 13.29
N VAL A 228 15.39 -7.22 13.89
CA VAL A 228 15.44 -7.36 15.34
C VAL A 228 16.53 -6.46 15.90
N LEU A 229 16.18 -5.63 16.88
CA LEU A 229 17.14 -4.71 17.47
C LEU A 229 18.26 -5.49 18.20
N PRO A 230 19.54 -5.27 17.88
CA PRO A 230 20.65 -5.88 18.62
C PRO A 230 20.64 -5.47 20.10
N ASP A 231 20.93 -6.41 21.01
CA ASP A 231 20.93 -6.19 22.47
C ASP A 231 21.82 -5.03 22.91
N LYS A 232 22.89 -4.73 22.15
CA LYS A 232 23.76 -3.58 22.42
C LYS A 232 23.08 -2.23 22.22
N LEU A 233 22.13 -2.12 21.29
CA LEU A 233 21.34 -0.90 21.12
C LEU A 233 20.34 -0.70 22.26
N ALA A 234 19.90 -1.77 22.92
CA ALA A 234 19.00 -1.70 24.07
C ALA A 234 19.59 -0.93 25.26
N LYS A 235 20.93 -0.79 25.32
CA LYS A 235 21.62 -0.03 26.38
C LYS A 235 21.40 1.48 26.28
N PHE A 236 21.01 2.00 25.12
CA PHE A 236 20.71 3.40 24.95
C PHE A 236 19.24 3.65 25.34
N ASN A 237 19.00 4.57 26.28
CA ASN A 237 17.65 4.87 26.80
C ASN A 237 16.61 5.16 25.69
N ILE A 238 17.05 5.69 24.54
CA ILE A 238 16.15 5.97 23.41
C ILE A 238 15.52 4.69 22.83
N PHE A 239 16.17 3.54 22.94
CA PHE A 239 15.74 2.26 22.38
C PHE A 239 15.05 1.34 23.41
N GLU A 240 14.99 1.73 24.68
CA GLU A 240 14.48 0.86 25.76
C GLU A 240 13.03 0.40 25.51
N GLU A 241 12.14 1.33 25.17
CA GLU A 241 10.74 1.01 24.85
C GLU A 241 10.62 0.15 23.59
N GLN A 242 11.40 0.48 22.55
CA GLN A 242 11.41 -0.28 21.29
C GLN A 242 11.85 -1.72 21.53
N TYR A 243 12.90 -1.92 22.33
CA TYR A 243 13.44 -3.23 22.65
C TYR A 243 12.44 -4.08 23.44
N LYS A 244 11.78 -3.50 24.45
CA LYS A 244 10.71 -4.18 25.20
C LYS A 244 9.57 -4.62 24.29
N LEU A 245 9.15 -3.74 23.37
CA LEU A 245 8.12 -4.08 22.38
C LEU A 245 8.60 -5.19 21.43
N ASN A 246 9.85 -5.13 20.95
CA ASN A 246 10.43 -6.13 20.08
C ASN A 246 10.38 -7.52 20.73
N GLU A 247 10.85 -7.63 21.98
CA GLU A 247 10.86 -8.90 22.71
C GLU A 247 9.45 -9.42 22.97
N LYS A 248 8.50 -8.55 23.37
CA LYS A 248 7.08 -8.91 23.52
C LYS A 248 6.52 -9.52 22.23
N ILE A 249 6.74 -8.88 21.08
CA ILE A 249 6.22 -9.35 19.77
C ILE A 249 6.90 -10.64 19.34
N ILE A 250 8.20 -10.77 19.59
CA ILE A 250 8.94 -12.00 19.35
C ILE A 250 8.41 -13.15 20.21
N GLU A 251 8.05 -12.91 21.46
CA GLU A 251 7.43 -13.90 22.34
C GLU A 251 6.05 -14.31 21.83
N GLN A 252 5.19 -13.35 21.52
CA GLN A 252 3.88 -13.61 20.90
C GLN A 252 4.00 -14.41 19.60
N ALA A 253 5.01 -14.10 18.78
CA ALA A 253 5.29 -14.89 17.59
C ALA A 253 5.62 -16.34 17.94
N LYS A 254 6.44 -16.62 18.97
CA LYS A 254 6.75 -17.99 19.40
C LYS A 254 5.53 -18.75 19.89
N GLU A 255 4.60 -18.07 20.55
CA GLU A 255 3.35 -18.67 21.05
C GLU A 255 2.44 -19.18 19.92
N THR A 256 2.60 -18.68 18.68
CA THR A 256 1.85 -19.18 17.51
C THR A 256 2.14 -20.64 17.14
N GLY A 257 3.28 -21.19 17.60
CA GLY A 257 3.72 -22.54 17.26
C GLY A 257 4.40 -22.69 15.89
N TYR A 258 4.52 -21.61 15.09
CA TYR A 258 5.30 -21.67 13.85
C TYR A 258 6.79 -21.70 14.13
N LYS A 259 7.55 -22.26 13.18
CA LYS A 259 9.02 -22.16 13.21
C LYS A 259 9.43 -20.71 12.95
N ILE A 260 10.28 -20.19 13.81
CA ILE A 260 10.73 -18.79 13.77
C ILE A 260 12.23 -18.71 13.54
N LYS A 261 12.63 -17.79 12.66
CA LYS A 261 14.00 -17.29 12.58
C LYS A 261 14.04 -15.80 12.80
N LYS A 262 15.15 -15.32 13.35
CA LYS A 262 15.40 -13.90 13.63
C LYS A 262 16.56 -13.40 12.78
N TYR A 263 16.43 -12.22 12.23
CA TYR A 263 17.48 -11.49 11.54
C TYR A 263 17.64 -10.12 12.20
N TYR A 264 18.87 -9.78 12.58
CA TYR A 264 19.17 -8.53 13.24
C TYR A 264 19.09 -7.34 12.29
N LEU A 265 18.80 -6.17 12.85
CA LEU A 265 19.01 -4.90 12.16
C LEU A 265 20.49 -4.75 11.81
N MET A 266 20.79 -4.59 10.53
CA MET A 266 22.15 -4.35 10.06
C MET A 266 22.48 -2.85 10.03
N PRO A 267 23.73 -2.47 10.34
CA PRO A 267 24.21 -1.09 10.22
C PRO A 267 24.45 -0.68 8.76
N GLU A 268 24.86 -1.64 7.93
CA GLU A 268 25.16 -1.48 6.51
C GLU A 268 23.97 -1.93 5.65
N GLU A 269 23.80 -1.35 4.45
CA GLU A 269 22.88 -1.84 3.43
C GLU A 269 23.35 -3.21 2.90
N ILE A 270 22.45 -4.17 2.79
CA ILE A 270 22.81 -5.55 2.41
C ILE A 270 22.81 -5.64 0.88
N LYS A 271 23.91 -5.21 0.27
CA LYS A 271 24.18 -5.27 -1.18
C LYS A 271 25.50 -5.95 -1.51
N GLY A 272 25.50 -6.69 -2.61
CA GLY A 272 26.62 -7.49 -3.04
C GLY A 272 26.75 -8.79 -2.23
N LEU A 273 27.52 -9.73 -2.81
CA LEU A 273 27.69 -11.07 -2.24
C LEU A 273 28.35 -11.07 -0.86
N ASP A 274 29.28 -10.15 -0.61
CA ASP A 274 29.99 -10.10 0.67
C ASP A 274 29.09 -9.66 1.82
N SER A 275 28.22 -8.67 1.59
CA SER A 275 27.23 -8.23 2.58
C SER A 275 26.18 -9.32 2.83
N LEU A 276 25.72 -10.01 1.78
CA LEU A 276 24.84 -11.17 1.93
C LEU A 276 25.49 -12.30 2.75
N LYS A 277 26.76 -12.61 2.51
CA LYS A 277 27.52 -13.61 3.32
C LYS A 277 27.61 -13.18 4.78
N LYS A 278 27.93 -11.92 5.07
CA LYS A 278 27.92 -11.39 6.45
C LYS A 278 26.53 -11.54 7.09
N PHE A 279 25.48 -11.22 6.35
CA PHE A 279 24.10 -11.33 6.81
C PHE A 279 23.70 -12.78 7.14
N ILE A 280 24.09 -13.75 6.30
CA ILE A 280 23.88 -15.19 6.57
C ILE A 280 24.57 -15.61 7.87
N LEU A 281 25.80 -15.14 8.11
CA LEU A 281 26.57 -15.47 9.32
C LEU A 281 25.97 -14.88 10.61
N MET A 282 25.04 -13.94 10.54
CA MET A 282 24.38 -13.37 11.74
C MET A 282 23.51 -14.39 12.49
N GLU A 283 23.18 -15.53 11.88
CA GLU A 283 22.51 -16.64 12.59
C GLU A 283 23.43 -17.24 13.68
N ASP A 284 24.76 -17.14 13.54
CA ASP A 284 25.72 -17.50 14.59
C ASP A 284 25.84 -16.37 15.62
N LYS A 285 25.37 -16.64 16.84
CA LYS A 285 25.42 -15.69 17.97
C LYS A 285 26.83 -15.17 18.24
N ASN A 286 27.86 -16.01 18.15
CA ASN A 286 29.24 -15.59 18.42
C ASN A 286 29.74 -14.64 17.34
N TYR A 287 29.40 -14.92 16.07
CA TYR A 287 29.70 -14.02 14.97
C TYR A 287 28.97 -12.69 15.12
N ALA A 288 27.67 -12.72 15.41
CA ALA A 288 26.84 -11.53 15.58
C ALA A 288 27.38 -10.61 16.69
N VAL A 289 27.71 -11.16 17.87
CA VAL A 289 28.30 -10.39 18.97
C VAL A 289 29.60 -9.71 18.53
N LYS A 290 30.53 -10.48 17.94
CA LYS A 290 31.82 -9.95 17.48
C LYS A 290 31.68 -8.94 16.34
N TYR A 291 30.67 -9.10 15.49
CA TYR A 291 30.38 -8.15 14.42
C TYR A 291 29.88 -6.83 15.00
N PHE A 292 28.90 -6.87 15.90
CA PHE A 292 28.35 -5.67 16.53
C PHE A 292 29.37 -4.97 17.44
N ASP A 293 30.29 -5.68 18.08
CA ASP A 293 31.40 -5.09 18.86
C ASP A 293 32.21 -4.03 18.07
N LYS A 294 32.28 -4.10 16.74
CA LYS A 294 32.99 -3.10 15.93
C LYS A 294 32.31 -1.73 15.91
N PHE A 295 31.02 -1.69 16.25
CA PHE A 295 30.17 -0.50 16.23
C PHE A 295 29.93 0.10 17.62
N PHE A 296 30.33 -0.58 18.70
CA PHE A 296 30.11 -0.18 20.09
C PHE A 296 31.39 -0.41 20.92
N ASN A 297 31.86 0.56 21.71
CA ASN A 297 33.12 0.47 22.46
C ASN A 297 32.96 -0.27 23.81
N SER A 298 34.07 -0.70 24.43
CA SER A 298 34.08 -1.41 25.72
C SER A 298 33.69 -0.55 26.92
N ASP A 299 33.84 0.78 26.82
CA ASP A 299 33.60 1.75 27.90
C ASP A 299 32.13 2.20 28.01
N ASP A 300 31.27 1.78 27.08
CA ASP A 300 29.82 2.05 27.08
C ASP A 300 29.06 1.34 28.22
N ASN A 301 29.76 0.55 29.06
CA ASN A 301 29.17 -0.22 30.15
C ASN A 301 28.90 0.58 31.43
N ASN A 302 29.48 1.78 31.61
CA ASN A 302 29.52 2.42 32.94
C ASN A 302 28.93 3.83 33.06
N ASN A 303 28.40 4.45 32.00
CA ASN A 303 27.77 5.78 32.12
C ASN A 303 26.47 5.87 31.30
N ALA A 304 25.35 5.49 31.91
CA ALA A 304 23.98 5.68 31.39
C ALA A 304 23.52 7.17 31.38
N GLY A 305 24.43 8.11 31.15
CA GLY A 305 24.16 9.55 31.17
C GLY A 305 25.25 10.46 30.62
N GLY A 306 26.27 9.94 29.93
CA GLY A 306 27.39 10.73 29.42
C GLY A 306 27.50 10.71 27.89
N ASP A 307 27.52 11.89 27.28
CA ASP A 307 27.74 12.18 25.87
C ASP A 307 29.13 11.73 25.37
N HIS A 308 29.38 10.43 25.18
CA HIS A 308 30.64 9.98 24.54
C HIS A 308 30.43 8.77 23.61
N ASN A 309 29.75 9.03 22.50
CA ASN A 309 29.95 8.39 21.19
C ASN A 309 29.25 9.30 20.18
N ILE A 310 29.79 10.50 20.00
CA ILE A 310 29.31 11.48 19.03
C ILE A 310 30.22 11.38 17.82
N ILE A 311 29.67 11.11 16.63
CA ILE A 311 30.35 11.44 15.38
C ILE A 311 30.70 12.94 15.48
N ASN A 312 32.00 13.31 15.52
CA ASN A 312 32.40 14.72 15.52
C ASN A 312 31.56 15.48 14.47
N ASN A 313 30.95 16.61 14.86
CA ASN A 313 30.05 17.45 14.05
C ASN A 313 30.62 17.94 12.69
N ASN A 314 31.80 17.47 12.29
CA ASN A 314 32.44 17.69 10.99
C ASN A 314 32.12 16.60 9.96
N ASN A 315 31.13 15.72 10.18
CA ASN A 315 30.67 14.83 9.13
C ASN A 315 29.83 15.63 8.12
N SER A 316 30.37 15.88 6.93
CA SER A 316 29.71 16.65 5.87
C SER A 316 28.31 16.13 5.54
N ALA A 317 28.09 14.81 5.66
CA ALA A 317 26.77 14.23 5.44
C ALA A 317 25.72 14.71 6.45
N ILE A 318 26.10 14.97 7.71
CA ILE A 318 25.17 15.47 8.74
C ILE A 318 24.77 16.92 8.42
N SER A 319 25.72 17.77 8.03
CA SER A 319 25.42 19.14 7.62
C SER A 319 24.55 19.18 6.35
N ASP A 320 24.79 18.28 5.40
CA ASP A 320 23.99 18.20 4.18
C ASP A 320 22.56 17.73 4.48
N LEU A 321 22.36 16.77 5.39
CA LEU A 321 21.03 16.36 5.84
C LEU A 321 20.26 17.49 6.53
N GLN A 322 20.93 18.32 7.32
CA GLN A 322 20.31 19.50 7.95
C GLN A 322 19.80 20.51 6.93
N SER A 323 20.41 20.57 5.73
CA SER A 323 19.92 21.42 4.62
C SER A 323 18.59 20.96 4.03
N PHE A 324 18.30 19.64 4.10
CA PHE A 324 17.01 19.06 3.71
C PHE A 324 15.92 19.32 4.76
N ASN A 325 16.28 19.28 6.05
CA ASN A 325 15.34 19.39 7.16
C ASN A 325 14.85 20.85 7.39
N LYS A 326 14.14 21.41 6.39
CA LYS A 326 13.49 22.72 6.42
C LYS A 326 12.28 22.72 7.35
N ASN A 327 11.84 23.90 7.79
CA ASN A 327 10.69 24.00 8.69
C ASN A 327 9.39 23.61 7.96
N ASN A 328 8.75 22.51 8.37
CA ASN A 328 7.46 22.08 7.82
C ASN A 328 6.38 23.17 7.92
N SER A 329 6.48 24.05 8.93
CA SER A 329 5.58 25.18 9.09
C SER A 329 5.52 26.07 7.84
N ASP A 330 6.63 26.26 7.13
CA ASP A 330 6.68 27.17 5.99
C ASP A 330 5.83 26.67 4.82
N LEU A 331 5.86 25.36 4.55
CA LEU A 331 5.09 24.75 3.48
C LEU A 331 3.59 24.72 3.82
N ILE A 332 3.24 24.32 5.05
CA ILE A 332 1.84 24.34 5.49
C ILE A 332 1.28 25.77 5.53
N ASN A 333 2.09 26.76 5.90
CA ASN A 333 1.66 28.16 5.90
C ASN A 333 1.38 28.69 4.49
N LYS A 334 2.13 28.25 3.47
CA LYS A 334 1.84 28.58 2.06
C LYS A 334 0.53 27.95 1.60
N ILE A 335 0.27 26.70 1.98
CA ILE A 335 -1.03 26.05 1.73
C ILE A 335 -2.16 26.81 2.45
N ASN A 336 -1.88 27.45 3.58
CA ASN A 336 -2.86 28.20 4.36
C ASN A 336 -3.10 29.64 3.89
N SER A 337 -2.28 30.24 3.02
CA SER A 337 -2.38 31.67 2.70
C SER A 337 -3.51 32.05 1.73
N ASP A 338 -4.05 31.10 0.98
CA ASP A 338 -5.10 31.39 -0.01
C ASP A 338 -6.47 31.35 0.66
N ALA A 339 -7.17 32.49 0.68
CA ALA A 339 -8.53 32.59 1.19
C ALA A 339 -9.50 32.00 0.16
N ILE A 340 -10.16 30.89 0.52
CA ILE A 340 -11.17 30.22 -0.32
C ILE A 340 -12.46 30.12 0.50
N ASN A 341 -13.61 30.33 -0.13
CA ASN A 341 -14.94 30.21 0.48
C ASN A 341 -15.41 28.74 0.63
N SER A 342 -14.49 27.80 0.82
CA SER A 342 -14.75 26.36 0.99
C SER A 342 -13.60 25.69 1.74
N ALA A 343 -13.82 24.51 2.30
CA ALA A 343 -12.75 23.71 2.91
C ALA A 343 -11.63 23.41 1.89
N LYS A 344 -10.39 23.30 2.40
CA LYS A 344 -9.26 22.71 1.65
C LYS A 344 -9.17 21.21 1.93
N PHE A 345 -9.01 20.42 0.88
CA PHE A 345 -8.89 18.97 0.97
C PHE A 345 -7.43 18.56 0.84
N ILE A 346 -6.93 17.71 1.73
CA ILE A 346 -5.54 17.23 1.69
C ILE A 346 -5.53 15.71 1.71
N PHE A 347 -4.98 15.10 0.66
CA PHE A 347 -4.85 13.66 0.53
C PHE A 347 -3.41 13.23 0.79
N PHE A 348 -3.20 12.36 1.78
CA PHE A 348 -1.91 11.70 2.00
C PHE A 348 -1.95 10.31 1.38
N ILE A 349 -1.12 10.09 0.35
CA ILE A 349 -1.08 8.88 -0.48
C ILE A 349 0.27 8.17 -0.27
N GLY A 350 0.29 6.85 -0.35
CA GLY A 350 1.53 6.07 -0.23
C GLY A 350 1.23 4.62 0.14
N LYS A 351 2.22 3.73 0.01
CA LYS A 351 2.02 2.32 0.35
C LYS A 351 1.74 2.11 1.84
N GLY A 352 1.16 0.96 2.19
CA GLY A 352 1.00 0.56 3.57
C GLY A 352 2.33 0.63 4.33
N GLY A 353 2.33 1.27 5.50
CA GLY A 353 3.51 1.31 6.39
C GLY A 353 4.47 2.48 6.16
N THR A 354 4.22 3.39 5.23
CA THR A 354 5.00 4.64 5.08
C THR A 354 4.67 5.69 6.16
N GLY A 355 3.60 5.48 6.94
CA GLY A 355 3.18 6.36 8.04
C GLY A 355 2.16 7.44 7.65
N LYS A 356 1.33 7.20 6.62
CA LYS A 356 0.28 8.13 6.18
C LYS A 356 -0.59 8.68 7.31
N SER A 357 -1.18 7.79 8.11
CA SER A 357 -2.08 8.14 9.21
C SER A 357 -1.39 8.98 10.30
N THR A 358 -0.09 8.77 10.49
CA THR A 358 0.72 9.59 11.39
C THR A 358 0.90 11.01 10.84
N VAL A 359 1.35 11.11 9.58
CA VAL A 359 1.64 12.40 8.94
C VAL A 359 0.36 13.23 8.77
N SER A 360 -0.75 12.60 8.39
CA SER A 360 -2.06 13.25 8.25
C SER A 360 -2.55 13.81 9.59
N LEU A 361 -2.43 13.03 10.67
CA LEU A 361 -2.80 13.44 12.02
C LEU A 361 -1.91 14.57 12.56
N LEU A 362 -0.59 14.48 12.38
CA LEU A 362 0.34 15.56 12.79
C LEU A 362 0.04 16.87 12.04
N THR A 363 -0.28 16.79 10.75
CA THR A 363 -0.70 17.96 9.96
C THR A 363 -2.00 18.55 10.49
N GLY A 364 -3.00 17.71 10.77
CA GLY A 364 -4.28 18.17 11.31
C GLY A 364 -4.19 18.76 12.73
N LEU A 365 -3.33 18.19 13.58
CA LEU A 365 -3.01 18.74 14.90
C LEU A 365 -2.31 20.10 14.79
N TYR A 366 -1.39 20.27 13.84
CA TYR A 366 -0.72 21.55 13.62
C TYR A 366 -1.72 22.65 13.23
N LEU A 367 -2.57 22.37 12.23
CA LEU A 367 -3.59 23.30 11.75
C LEU A 367 -4.59 23.68 12.84
N SER A 368 -5.10 22.69 13.58
CA SER A 368 -6.05 22.94 14.67
C SER A 368 -5.44 23.70 15.85
N LYS A 369 -4.29 23.27 16.36
CA LYS A 369 -3.69 23.81 17.59
C LYS A 369 -2.92 25.12 17.37
N TYR A 370 -2.22 25.26 16.25
CA TYR A 370 -1.29 26.39 16.00
C TYR A 370 -1.78 27.38 14.94
N LYS A 371 -2.79 27.01 14.14
CA LYS A 371 -3.42 27.93 13.16
C LYS A 371 -4.87 28.24 13.50
N ASN A 372 -5.41 27.66 14.57
CA ASN A 372 -6.80 27.83 15.01
C ASN A 372 -7.79 27.50 13.89
N LYS A 373 -7.50 26.43 13.13
CA LYS A 373 -8.28 25.98 11.98
C LYS A 373 -9.11 24.75 12.34
N LYS A 374 -10.40 24.77 12.04
CA LYS A 374 -11.26 23.62 12.27
C LYS A 374 -10.96 22.55 11.22
N THR A 375 -10.44 21.42 11.68
CA THR A 375 -9.83 20.38 10.86
C THR A 375 -10.50 19.05 11.12
N LEU A 376 -10.90 18.35 10.06
CA LEU A 376 -11.35 16.96 10.10
C LEU A 376 -10.27 16.05 9.51
N VAL A 377 -9.86 15.02 10.23
CA VAL A 377 -8.99 13.94 9.72
C VAL A 377 -9.83 12.68 9.53
N VAL A 378 -9.93 12.24 8.28
CA VAL A 378 -10.66 11.04 7.85
C VAL A 378 -9.65 9.94 7.57
N SER A 379 -9.84 8.79 8.20
CA SER A 379 -9.04 7.59 7.96
C SER A 379 -9.87 6.47 7.37
N VAL A 380 -9.28 5.68 6.48
CA VAL A 380 -9.87 4.41 6.03
C VAL A 380 -9.30 3.20 6.76
N ASP A 381 -8.44 3.42 7.76
CA ASP A 381 -7.72 2.35 8.45
C ASP A 381 -8.69 1.52 9.31
N PRO A 382 -8.90 0.23 8.99
CA PRO A 382 -9.78 -0.65 9.76
C PRO A 382 -9.30 -0.86 11.20
N ALA A 383 -8.02 -0.62 11.51
CA ALA A 383 -7.46 -0.78 12.85
C ALA A 383 -7.74 0.42 13.78
N SER A 384 -8.46 1.44 13.29
CA SER A 384 -8.73 2.72 13.97
C SER A 384 -7.46 3.34 14.58
N HIS A 385 -6.36 3.26 13.83
CA HIS A 385 -5.03 3.65 14.32
C HIS A 385 -5.00 5.12 14.74
N ILE A 386 -5.69 6.01 14.01
CA ILE A 386 -5.80 7.43 14.40
C ILE A 386 -6.51 7.61 15.75
N GLY A 387 -7.52 6.79 16.06
CA GLY A 387 -8.21 6.80 17.34
C GLY A 387 -7.30 6.34 18.48
N LYS A 388 -6.54 5.25 18.26
CA LYS A 388 -5.54 4.76 19.22
C LYS A 388 -4.43 5.77 19.49
N ILE A 389 -3.91 6.43 18.45
CA ILE A 389 -2.92 7.48 18.62
C ILE A 389 -3.48 8.61 19.48
N MET A 390 -4.74 8.99 19.28
CA MET A 390 -5.38 10.08 20.04
C MET A 390 -6.01 9.64 21.36
N GLY A 391 -5.88 8.37 21.75
CA GLY A 391 -6.45 7.84 23.00
C GLY A 391 -7.98 7.82 23.02
N VAL A 392 -8.63 7.75 21.85
CA VAL A 392 -10.09 7.69 21.71
C VAL A 392 -10.53 6.25 21.52
N GLU A 393 -11.45 5.76 22.37
CA GLU A 393 -11.87 4.35 22.39
C GLU A 393 -12.62 3.91 21.12
N SER A 394 -13.42 4.80 20.52
CA SER A 394 -14.11 4.52 19.26
C SER A 394 -14.22 5.76 18.39
N VAL A 395 -13.91 5.59 17.10
CA VAL A 395 -14.11 6.59 16.06
C VAL A 395 -15.01 5.92 15.01
N SER A 396 -16.04 6.61 14.57
CA SER A 396 -17.00 6.14 13.57
C SER A 396 -16.92 7.01 12.30
N GLU A 397 -17.81 6.76 11.34
CA GLU A 397 -17.96 7.63 10.17
C GLU A 397 -18.43 9.04 10.57
N GLU A 398 -19.16 9.17 11.68
CA GLU A 398 -19.55 10.47 12.21
C GLU A 398 -18.33 11.19 12.84
N PRO A 399 -18.06 12.46 12.46
CA PRO A 399 -16.94 13.21 13.01
C PRO A 399 -16.99 13.32 14.54
N VAL A 400 -16.00 12.73 15.20
CA VAL A 400 -15.80 12.83 16.66
C VAL A 400 -14.84 13.97 16.95
N GLN A 401 -15.27 14.93 17.77
CA GLN A 401 -14.41 16.02 18.22
C GLN A 401 -13.35 15.49 19.18
N VAL A 402 -12.09 15.86 18.93
CA VAL A 402 -10.93 15.53 19.74
C VAL A 402 -10.33 16.81 20.30
N GLU A 403 -9.39 16.67 21.25
CA GLU A 403 -8.67 17.72 21.97
C GLU A 403 -8.53 19.08 21.22
N ASN A 404 -8.66 20.20 21.96
CA ASN A 404 -8.58 21.60 21.46
C ASN A 404 -9.79 22.16 20.69
N LYS A 405 -10.97 21.53 20.75
CA LYS A 405 -12.24 21.97 20.10
C LYS A 405 -12.24 22.09 18.57
N ASN A 406 -11.09 22.15 17.92
CA ASN A 406 -10.96 22.38 16.48
C ASN A 406 -10.48 21.15 15.69
N LEU A 407 -10.15 20.04 16.35
CA LEU A 407 -9.79 18.80 15.66
C LEU A 407 -10.93 17.80 15.74
N PHE A 408 -11.23 17.16 14.62
CA PHE A 408 -12.24 16.12 14.51
C PHE A 408 -11.63 14.91 13.80
N LEU A 409 -12.04 13.71 14.19
CA LEU A 409 -11.62 12.45 13.59
C LEU A 409 -12.82 11.68 13.05
N SER A 410 -12.64 10.98 11.95
CA SER A 410 -13.63 10.06 11.38
C SER A 410 -12.92 8.86 10.77
N VAL A 411 -13.56 7.68 10.83
CA VAL A 411 -13.06 6.43 10.25
C VAL A 411 -14.12 5.82 9.35
N ILE A 412 -13.75 5.52 8.11
CA ILE A 412 -14.59 4.77 7.16
C ILE A 412 -14.16 3.31 7.22
N SER A 413 -15.05 2.43 7.67
CA SER A 413 -14.74 0.99 7.72
C SER A 413 -14.83 0.36 6.32
N PRO A 414 -13.98 -0.64 6.00
CA PRO A 414 -14.09 -1.38 4.75
C PRO A 414 -15.47 -2.00 4.54
N GLU A 415 -16.08 -2.53 5.61
CA GLU A 415 -17.39 -3.20 5.55
C GLU A 415 -18.50 -2.23 5.15
N SER A 416 -18.49 -1.02 5.71
CA SER A 416 -19.47 0.03 5.39
C SER A 416 -19.27 0.59 4.00
N ALA A 417 -18.02 0.78 3.56
CA ALA A 417 -17.73 1.20 2.19
C ALA A 417 -18.25 0.16 1.18
N LEU A 418 -17.93 -1.12 1.42
CA LEU A 418 -18.31 -2.20 0.51
C LEU A 418 -19.80 -2.54 0.54
N SER A 419 -20.50 -2.44 1.68
CA SER A 419 -21.92 -2.83 1.75
C SER A 419 -22.77 -2.02 0.77
N ASP A 420 -22.57 -0.71 0.76
CA ASP A 420 -23.32 0.22 -0.08
C ASP A 420 -22.99 -0.02 -1.57
N TYR A 421 -21.70 -0.20 -1.89
CA TYR A 421 -21.25 -0.43 -3.25
C TYR A 421 -21.69 -1.80 -3.80
N LYS A 422 -21.60 -2.85 -2.98
CA LYS A 422 -21.99 -4.22 -3.36
C LYS A 422 -23.48 -4.35 -3.55
N ALA A 423 -24.30 -3.75 -2.68
CA ALA A 423 -25.75 -3.83 -2.79
C ALA A 423 -26.23 -3.27 -4.14
N ASP A 424 -25.73 -2.10 -4.53
CA ASP A 424 -26.02 -1.47 -5.82
C ASP A 424 -25.58 -2.35 -7.00
N THR A 425 -24.36 -2.89 -6.93
CA THR A 425 -23.75 -3.66 -8.05
C THR A 425 -24.36 -5.04 -8.20
N LEU A 426 -24.60 -5.76 -7.09
CA LEU A 426 -25.26 -7.06 -7.09
C LEU A 426 -26.72 -6.96 -7.55
N GLN A 427 -27.46 -5.93 -7.11
CA GLN A 427 -28.83 -5.71 -7.60
C GLN A 427 -28.88 -5.42 -9.09
N PHE A 428 -27.89 -4.72 -9.64
CA PHE A 428 -27.78 -4.52 -11.07
C PHE A 428 -27.48 -5.85 -11.77
N PHE A 429 -26.48 -6.60 -11.32
CA PHE A 429 -26.06 -7.85 -11.97
C PHE A 429 -27.13 -8.94 -11.89
N GLN A 430 -27.85 -9.07 -10.77
CA GLN A 430 -28.97 -10.00 -10.62
C GLN A 430 -30.12 -9.74 -11.62
N LYS A 431 -30.23 -8.53 -12.17
CA LYS A 431 -31.20 -8.24 -13.25
C LYS A 431 -30.74 -8.77 -14.60
N VAL A 432 -29.46 -9.09 -14.76
CA VAL A 432 -28.84 -9.47 -16.02
C VAL A 432 -28.35 -10.92 -16.03
N SER A 433 -28.00 -11.51 -14.88
CA SER A 433 -27.70 -12.95 -14.74
C SER A 433 -28.22 -13.51 -13.40
N ASN A 434 -28.80 -14.71 -13.45
CA ASN A 434 -29.33 -15.46 -12.29
C ASN A 434 -28.44 -16.65 -11.89
N ASN A 435 -27.24 -16.74 -12.42
CA ASN A 435 -26.37 -17.90 -12.23
C ASN A 435 -25.58 -17.81 -10.92
N ALA A 436 -25.69 -18.85 -10.09
CA ALA A 436 -25.06 -18.91 -8.78
C ALA A 436 -23.52 -18.93 -8.83
N ASP A 437 -22.92 -19.48 -9.90
CA ASP A 437 -21.46 -19.49 -10.04
C ASP A 437 -20.93 -18.14 -10.54
N SER A 438 -21.64 -17.50 -11.46
CA SER A 438 -21.35 -16.12 -11.91
C SER A 438 -21.45 -15.11 -10.78
N LEU A 439 -22.47 -15.22 -9.93
CA LEU A 439 -22.63 -14.37 -8.75
C LEU A 439 -21.49 -14.56 -7.75
N LYS A 440 -20.99 -15.78 -7.56
CA LYS A 440 -19.83 -16.03 -6.68
C LYS A 440 -18.53 -15.46 -7.23
N VAL A 441 -18.32 -15.50 -8.54
CA VAL A 441 -17.17 -14.83 -9.18
C VAL A 441 -17.27 -13.33 -8.96
N LEU A 442 -18.44 -12.73 -9.22
CA LEU A 442 -18.66 -11.31 -9.00
C LEU A 442 -18.50 -10.91 -7.52
N GLU A 443 -18.98 -11.71 -6.57
CA GLU A 443 -18.79 -11.44 -5.14
C GLU A 443 -17.32 -11.40 -4.74
N GLU A 444 -16.48 -12.30 -5.29
CA GLU A 444 -15.04 -12.30 -5.05
C GLU A 444 -14.35 -11.10 -5.73
N GLU A 445 -14.79 -10.70 -6.93
CA GLU A 445 -14.32 -9.48 -7.60
C GLU A 445 -14.68 -8.21 -6.81
N LEU A 446 -15.88 -8.18 -6.24
CA LEU A 446 -16.31 -7.09 -5.38
C LEU A 446 -15.55 -7.05 -4.03
N ASN A 447 -14.76 -8.08 -3.73
CA ASN A 447 -13.81 -8.11 -2.61
C ASN A 447 -12.40 -7.69 -3.03
N SER A 448 -12.17 -7.31 -4.30
CA SER A 448 -10.85 -6.88 -4.75
C SER A 448 -10.42 -5.56 -4.10
N PRO A 449 -9.10 -5.33 -3.94
CA PRO A 449 -8.57 -4.07 -3.42
C PRO A 449 -9.03 -2.84 -4.23
N CYS A 450 -9.11 -2.97 -5.56
CA CYS A 450 -9.56 -1.88 -6.44
C CYS A 450 -11.03 -1.52 -6.20
N THR A 451 -11.91 -2.52 -6.02
CA THR A 451 -13.31 -2.27 -5.68
C THR A 451 -13.44 -1.53 -4.36
N LEU A 452 -12.64 -1.93 -3.36
CA LEU A 452 -12.63 -1.28 -2.06
C LEU A 452 -12.19 0.19 -2.15
N GLU A 453 -11.18 0.50 -2.97
CA GLU A 453 -10.75 1.89 -3.23
C GLU A 453 -11.86 2.74 -3.85
N ILE A 454 -12.57 2.21 -4.85
CA ILE A 454 -13.71 2.88 -5.49
C ILE A 454 -14.86 3.07 -4.49
N ALA A 455 -15.10 2.08 -3.62
CA ALA A 455 -16.11 2.17 -2.57
C ALA A 455 -15.79 3.28 -1.55
N TYR A 456 -14.54 3.36 -1.10
CA TYR A 456 -14.07 4.49 -0.27
C TYR A 456 -14.25 5.83 -0.98
N PHE A 457 -13.93 5.87 -2.26
CA PHE A 457 -14.05 7.09 -3.06
C PHE A 457 -15.49 7.63 -3.11
N LYS A 458 -16.47 6.75 -3.31
CA LYS A 458 -17.88 7.13 -3.26
C LYS A 458 -18.28 7.65 -1.87
N LYS A 459 -17.74 7.09 -0.79
CA LYS A 459 -17.97 7.61 0.57
C LYS A 459 -17.35 8.99 0.79
N PHE A 460 -16.21 9.31 0.14
CA PHE A 460 -15.59 10.65 0.24
C PHE A 460 -16.52 11.77 -0.19
N TYR A 461 -17.45 11.53 -1.12
CA TYR A 461 -18.47 12.48 -1.52
C TYR A 461 -19.25 13.06 -0.33
N ASN A 462 -19.59 12.24 0.67
CA ASN A 462 -20.27 12.72 1.88
C ASN A 462 -19.41 13.72 2.67
N TYR A 463 -18.09 13.55 2.67
CA TYR A 463 -17.15 14.45 3.33
C TYR A 463 -16.88 15.72 2.50
N PHE A 464 -16.86 15.61 1.17
CA PHE A 464 -16.84 16.79 0.30
C PHE A 464 -18.09 17.64 0.54
N LYS A 465 -19.27 17.05 0.68
CA LYS A 465 -20.49 17.78 1.06
C LYS A 465 -20.33 18.56 2.37
N LEU A 466 -19.66 17.99 3.37
CA LEU A 466 -19.37 18.68 4.64
C LEU A 466 -18.46 19.89 4.46
N GLY A 467 -17.57 19.89 3.47
CA GLY A 467 -16.64 21.00 3.18
C GLY A 467 -17.19 22.12 2.30
N TYR A 468 -18.32 21.91 1.60
CA TYR A 468 -18.89 22.87 0.63
C TYR A 468 -20.19 23.55 1.09
N GLY A 469 -20.88 23.05 2.11
CA GLY A 469 -22.13 23.64 2.61
C GLY A 469 -23.39 23.29 1.81
N LYS A 470 -24.56 23.37 2.47
CA LYS A 470 -25.89 23.11 1.86
C LYS A 470 -26.19 24.05 0.68
N ASN A 471 -25.60 25.24 0.64
CA ASN A 471 -25.96 26.31 -0.29
C ASN A 471 -25.16 26.33 -1.61
N ASN A 472 -24.06 25.58 -1.72
CA ASN A 472 -23.22 25.57 -2.93
C ASN A 472 -23.39 24.32 -3.80
N ILE A 473 -24.19 23.36 -3.35
CA ILE A 473 -24.61 22.20 -4.14
C ILE A 473 -26.00 22.54 -4.65
N LYS A 474 -26.19 22.62 -5.97
CA LYS A 474 -27.52 22.84 -6.54
C LYS A 474 -28.42 21.66 -6.14
N GLU A 475 -29.24 21.81 -5.10
CA GLU A 475 -30.33 20.88 -4.80
C GLU A 475 -31.40 21.03 -5.90
N ASN A 476 -31.21 20.36 -7.03
CA ASN A 476 -32.27 20.17 -8.00
C ASN A 476 -33.09 18.94 -7.62
N THR A 477 -33.93 19.08 -6.59
CA THR A 477 -35.05 18.16 -6.36
C THR A 477 -36.34 18.94 -6.34
N ASN A 478 -36.91 19.18 -7.53
CA ASN A 478 -38.33 19.43 -7.72
C ASN A 478 -38.72 18.86 -9.09
N ALA A 479 -39.07 17.58 -9.11
CA ALA A 479 -39.80 16.98 -10.21
C ALA A 479 -41.14 16.45 -9.65
N ASP A 480 -42.13 17.33 -9.57
CA ASP A 480 -43.53 16.95 -9.38
C ASP A 480 -44.06 16.35 -10.69
N ILE A 481 -44.61 15.14 -10.65
CA ILE A 481 -45.31 14.53 -11.79
C ILE A 481 -46.71 14.11 -11.37
N ASN A 482 -47.71 14.81 -11.92
CA ASN A 482 -49.13 14.50 -11.83
C ASN A 482 -49.51 13.36 -12.80
N ILE A 483 -50.41 12.49 -12.35
CA ILE A 483 -50.98 11.38 -13.14
C ILE A 483 -52.21 11.88 -13.90
N ASN A 484 -52.24 11.71 -15.23
CA ASN A 484 -53.48 11.75 -16.01
C ASN A 484 -53.80 10.36 -16.55
N ALA A 485 -55.08 9.99 -16.42
CA ALA A 485 -55.64 8.70 -16.78
C ALA A 485 -55.58 8.46 -18.29
N GLY A 486 -54.65 7.60 -18.72
CA GLY A 486 -54.47 7.29 -20.15
C GLY A 486 -53.35 6.28 -20.44
N GLY A 487 -53.39 5.10 -19.80
CA GLY A 487 -52.99 3.84 -20.43
C GLY A 487 -51.58 3.65 -21.03
N ASN A 488 -50.50 4.19 -20.44
CA ASN A 488 -49.13 3.74 -20.73
C ASN A 488 -48.38 3.39 -19.44
N LEU A 489 -47.83 2.17 -19.37
CA LEU A 489 -47.03 1.66 -18.25
C LEU A 489 -45.67 2.37 -18.22
N ASN A 490 -45.49 3.30 -17.28
CA ASN A 490 -44.18 3.79 -16.86
C ASN A 490 -43.79 3.12 -15.53
N LEU A 491 -42.64 2.43 -15.52
CA LEU A 491 -42.01 1.85 -14.35
C LEU A 491 -41.48 2.96 -13.44
N ASN A 492 -42.19 3.23 -12.34
CA ASN A 492 -41.68 4.05 -11.25
C ASN A 492 -40.88 3.16 -10.28
N ILE A 493 -39.55 3.34 -10.25
CA ILE A 493 -38.71 2.89 -9.14
C ILE A 493 -38.94 3.86 -7.99
N LYS A 494 -39.69 3.44 -6.95
CA LYS A 494 -39.61 4.08 -5.64
C LYS A 494 -38.23 3.76 -5.06
N ILE A 495 -37.30 4.69 -5.21
CA ILE A 495 -36.12 4.74 -4.33
C ILE A 495 -36.67 5.23 -2.99
N ASN A 496 -36.77 4.33 -2.01
CA ASN A 496 -36.98 4.73 -0.62
C ASN A 496 -35.75 5.53 -0.18
N ASN A 497 -35.80 6.85 -0.33
CA ASN A 497 -34.88 7.80 0.33
C ASN A 497 -35.17 7.85 1.83
N ASN A 498 -35.13 6.69 2.50
CA ASN A 498 -35.20 6.57 3.96
C ASN A 498 -33.81 6.49 4.59
N ILE A 499 -32.80 7.12 3.97
CA ILE A 499 -31.67 7.64 4.73
C ILE A 499 -32.07 9.08 5.08
N GLN A 500 -32.77 9.22 6.20
CA GLN A 500 -32.86 10.52 6.86
C GLN A 500 -31.42 10.96 7.16
N ASN A 501 -30.91 11.89 6.35
CA ASN A 501 -29.65 12.61 6.55
C ASN A 501 -29.74 13.56 7.77
N ASN A 502 -30.11 13.02 8.94
CA ASN A 502 -30.19 13.77 10.20
C ASN A 502 -28.85 13.77 10.96
N ALA A 503 -27.90 12.89 10.62
CA ALA A 503 -26.61 12.77 11.32
C ALA A 503 -25.61 13.90 11.02
N TYR A 504 -25.78 14.63 9.91
CA TYR A 504 -24.82 15.61 9.42
C TYR A 504 -25.34 17.05 9.39
N ASP A 505 -26.57 17.29 9.85
CA ASP A 505 -27.24 18.59 9.68
C ASP A 505 -26.70 19.72 10.59
N GLY A 506 -25.84 19.39 11.57
CA GLY A 506 -25.19 20.34 12.48
C GLY A 506 -23.73 20.71 12.15
N LEU A 507 -23.10 20.10 11.15
CA LEU A 507 -21.66 20.23 10.85
C LEU A 507 -21.36 20.97 9.53
N LYS A 508 -22.39 21.52 8.90
CA LYS A 508 -22.46 21.73 7.45
C LYS A 508 -21.62 22.87 6.86
N ASP A 509 -21.03 23.75 7.67
CA ASP A 509 -20.26 24.92 7.16
C ASP A 509 -18.99 25.23 7.98
N GLU A 510 -18.43 24.26 8.72
CA GLU A 510 -17.49 24.59 9.81
C GLU A 510 -16.03 24.16 9.61
N PHE A 511 -15.68 23.32 8.63
CA PHE A 511 -14.30 22.84 8.48
C PHE A 511 -13.49 23.70 7.53
N ASP A 512 -12.37 24.25 8.01
CA ASP A 512 -11.36 24.88 7.16
C ASP A 512 -10.59 23.83 6.34
N TYR A 513 -10.36 22.65 6.92
CA TYR A 513 -9.57 21.57 6.32
C TYR A 513 -10.22 20.20 6.52
N ILE A 514 -10.19 19.39 5.46
CA ILE A 514 -10.53 17.97 5.52
C ILE A 514 -9.34 17.18 4.97
N ILE A 515 -8.76 16.33 5.81
CA ILE A 515 -7.54 15.58 5.54
C ILE A 515 -7.88 14.10 5.43
N PHE A 516 -7.47 13.45 4.35
CA PHE A 516 -7.62 12.02 4.13
C PHE A 516 -6.26 11.32 4.24
N ASP A 517 -6.19 10.21 4.97
CA ASP A 517 -4.96 9.40 5.09
C ASP A 517 -4.77 8.35 3.98
N THR A 518 -5.67 8.38 2.98
CA THR A 518 -5.58 7.63 1.74
C THR A 518 -6.21 8.43 0.61
N ALA A 519 -5.89 8.07 -0.62
CA ALA A 519 -6.71 8.39 -1.79
C ALA A 519 -6.85 7.14 -2.66
N PRO A 520 -7.80 7.11 -3.61
CA PRO A 520 -7.84 6.05 -4.61
C PRO A 520 -6.59 6.13 -5.49
N THR A 521 -6.16 4.99 -6.02
CA THR A 521 -5.06 4.93 -6.99
C THR A 521 -5.37 5.74 -8.26
N GLY A 522 -4.32 6.22 -8.94
CA GLY A 522 -4.48 6.95 -10.20
C GLY A 522 -5.21 6.13 -11.27
N HIS A 523 -4.97 4.81 -11.29
CA HIS A 523 -5.70 3.87 -12.13
C HIS A 523 -7.20 3.81 -11.79
N ALA A 524 -7.57 3.63 -10.52
CA ALA A 524 -8.98 3.62 -10.11
C ALA A 524 -9.70 4.93 -10.48
N LEU A 525 -9.01 6.07 -10.33
CA LEU A 525 -9.54 7.37 -10.75
C LEU A 525 -9.71 7.45 -12.27
N ARG A 526 -8.74 6.96 -13.04
CA ARG A 526 -8.79 7.01 -14.50
C ARG A 526 -9.90 6.12 -15.08
N LEU A 527 -10.07 4.90 -14.58
CA LEU A 527 -11.21 4.05 -14.95
C LEU A 527 -12.54 4.75 -14.68
N LEU A 528 -12.66 5.37 -13.52
CA LEU A 528 -13.86 6.09 -13.13
C LEU A 528 -14.10 7.34 -14.01
N PHE A 529 -13.04 8.04 -14.42
CA PHE A 529 -13.14 9.18 -15.35
C PHE A 529 -13.55 8.72 -16.76
N LEU A 530 -12.92 7.67 -17.30
CA LEU A 530 -13.27 7.10 -18.61
C LEU A 530 -14.70 6.59 -18.64
N ALA A 531 -15.12 5.86 -17.58
CA ALA A 531 -16.48 5.38 -17.45
C ALA A 531 -17.50 6.53 -17.40
N PHE A 532 -17.15 7.65 -16.76
CA PHE A 532 -17.98 8.84 -16.72
C PHE A 532 -18.07 9.54 -18.09
N GLU A 533 -16.94 9.75 -18.77
CA GLU A 533 -16.89 10.38 -20.09
C GLU A 533 -17.73 9.60 -21.12
N TYR A 534 -17.58 8.28 -21.18
CA TYR A 534 -18.38 7.42 -22.05
C TYR A 534 -19.88 7.45 -21.73
N GLN A 535 -20.26 7.54 -20.45
CA GLN A 535 -21.66 7.66 -20.06
C GLN A 535 -22.26 9.01 -20.49
N LYS A 536 -21.47 10.08 -20.41
CA LYS A 536 -21.86 11.43 -20.82
C LYS A 536 -22.08 11.54 -22.33
N GLU A 537 -21.29 10.84 -23.13
CA GLU A 537 -21.42 10.83 -24.59
C GLU A 537 -22.58 9.96 -25.09
N ASN A 538 -22.92 8.88 -24.37
CA ASN A 538 -23.89 7.89 -24.82
C ASN A 538 -25.30 8.00 -24.20
N LYS A 539 -25.53 8.91 -23.24
CA LYS A 539 -26.86 9.16 -22.65
C LYS A 539 -27.33 10.60 -22.86
N ASN A 540 -28.54 10.77 -23.38
CA ASN A 540 -29.17 12.08 -23.58
C ASN A 540 -29.73 12.74 -22.30
N ASN A 541 -29.66 12.10 -21.12
CA ASN A 541 -30.12 12.65 -19.84
C ASN A 541 -29.11 12.35 -18.72
N ASN A 542 -28.64 13.38 -18.03
CA ASN A 542 -27.84 13.25 -16.81
C ASN A 542 -28.72 12.71 -15.68
N SER A 543 -28.32 11.62 -15.03
CA SER A 543 -28.94 11.15 -13.80
C SER A 543 -28.34 11.87 -12.59
N ALA A 544 -29.04 11.93 -11.45
CA ALA A 544 -28.51 12.53 -10.23
C ALA A 544 -27.16 11.93 -9.81
N LYS A 545 -26.95 10.62 -10.04
CA LYS A 545 -25.67 9.93 -9.76
C LYS A 545 -24.52 10.44 -10.64
N ASP A 546 -24.80 10.90 -11.86
CA ASP A 546 -23.80 11.43 -12.78
C ASP A 546 -23.33 12.82 -12.32
N GLU A 547 -24.24 13.64 -11.77
CA GLU A 547 -23.92 14.95 -11.20
C GLU A 547 -23.05 14.84 -9.93
N GLU A 548 -23.31 13.85 -9.07
CA GLU A 548 -22.49 13.61 -7.87
C GLU A 548 -21.04 13.24 -8.26
N LEU A 549 -20.89 12.40 -9.28
CA LEU A 549 -19.60 11.97 -9.77
C LEU A 549 -18.85 13.13 -10.45
N GLU A 550 -19.53 13.93 -11.28
CA GLU A 550 -18.94 15.11 -11.91
C GLU A 550 -18.42 16.11 -10.87
N PHE A 551 -19.20 16.38 -9.82
CA PHE A 551 -18.79 17.24 -8.72
C PHE A 551 -17.53 16.72 -8.00
N LEU A 552 -17.47 15.41 -7.75
CA LEU A 552 -16.35 14.74 -7.09
C LEU A 552 -15.06 14.87 -7.93
N ILE A 553 -15.15 14.52 -9.22
CA ILE A 553 -14.03 14.60 -10.17
C ILE A 553 -13.50 16.02 -10.26
N ASN A 554 -14.40 17.01 -10.42
CA ASN A 554 -14.03 18.42 -10.54
C ASN A 554 -13.37 18.94 -9.26
N THR A 555 -13.87 18.55 -8.09
CA THR A 555 -13.28 18.96 -6.80
C THR A 555 -11.85 18.45 -6.64
N ILE A 556 -11.59 17.21 -7.04
CA ILE A 556 -10.27 16.58 -6.90
C ILE A 556 -9.24 17.17 -7.85
N LYS A 557 -9.66 17.53 -9.06
CA LYS A 557 -8.77 18.18 -10.04
C LYS A 557 -8.54 19.68 -9.75
N ASP A 558 -9.29 20.27 -8.82
CA ASP A 558 -9.16 21.67 -8.43
C ASP A 558 -7.90 21.87 -7.56
N LYS A 559 -6.85 22.43 -8.18
CA LYS A 559 -5.54 22.66 -7.54
C LYS A 559 -5.55 23.75 -6.48
N GLU A 560 -6.57 24.60 -6.44
CA GLU A 560 -6.69 25.62 -5.40
C GLU A 560 -7.28 25.01 -4.11
N LYS A 561 -8.14 24.00 -4.26
CA LYS A 561 -8.87 23.37 -3.15
C LYS A 561 -8.28 22.05 -2.68
N THR A 562 -7.75 21.25 -3.59
CA THR A 562 -7.35 19.87 -3.30
C THR A 562 -5.85 19.69 -3.48
N TYR A 563 -5.20 19.23 -2.41
CA TYR A 563 -3.75 19.05 -2.34
C TYR A 563 -3.43 17.56 -2.16
N PHE A 564 -2.48 17.07 -2.96
CA PHE A 564 -2.03 15.69 -2.90
C PHE A 564 -0.60 15.63 -2.36
N SER A 565 -0.40 14.77 -1.37
CA SER A 565 0.87 14.54 -0.68
C SER A 565 1.28 13.09 -0.80
N LEU A 566 2.45 12.81 -1.39
CA LEU A 566 3.02 11.46 -1.41
C LEU A 566 3.88 11.22 -0.17
N VAL A 567 3.52 10.20 0.61
CA VAL A 567 4.20 9.78 1.84
C VAL A 567 5.15 8.63 1.54
N LEU A 568 6.44 8.88 1.73
CA LEU A 568 7.52 7.93 1.49
C LEU A 568 8.63 8.10 2.53
N TYR A 569 9.66 7.25 2.49
CA TYR A 569 10.86 7.36 3.32
C TYR A 569 12.10 6.99 2.50
N PRO A 570 13.32 7.37 2.91
CA PRO A 570 14.51 7.38 2.06
C PRO A 570 15.13 5.98 1.91
N GLU A 571 14.39 5.07 1.29
CA GLU A 571 14.80 3.73 0.87
C GLU A 571 14.34 3.48 -0.57
N PHE A 572 15.01 2.59 -1.30
CA PHE A 572 14.74 2.34 -2.73
C PHE A 572 13.28 1.98 -3.02
N THR A 573 12.73 0.92 -2.41
CA THR A 573 11.39 0.44 -2.71
C THR A 573 10.28 1.47 -2.42
N PRO A 574 10.24 2.14 -1.25
CA PRO A 574 9.27 3.22 -1.01
C PRO A 574 9.35 4.38 -2.00
N ILE A 575 10.56 4.71 -2.48
CA ILE A 575 10.75 5.78 -3.47
C ILE A 575 10.17 5.37 -4.82
N GLU A 576 10.49 4.18 -5.32
CA GLU A 576 9.99 3.70 -6.61
C GLU A 576 8.47 3.54 -6.61
N GLU A 577 7.90 3.03 -5.51
CA GLU A 577 6.44 2.91 -5.37
C GLU A 577 5.75 4.28 -5.33
N ALA A 578 6.31 5.24 -4.59
CA ALA A 578 5.78 6.61 -4.59
C ALA A 578 5.92 7.27 -5.97
N TYR A 579 6.99 6.96 -6.70
CA TYR A 579 7.21 7.50 -8.05
C TYR A 579 6.24 6.92 -9.08
N ARG A 580 5.86 5.65 -8.94
CA ARG A 580 4.76 5.06 -9.73
C ARG A 580 3.45 5.76 -9.45
N ALA A 581 3.06 5.85 -8.17
CA ALA A 581 1.83 6.54 -7.78
C ALA A 581 1.82 8.01 -8.26
N TYR A 582 2.97 8.69 -8.25
CA TYR A 582 3.13 10.03 -8.81
C TYR A 582 2.79 10.07 -10.31
N ASN A 583 3.34 9.14 -11.10
CA ASN A 583 3.08 9.07 -12.54
C ASN A 583 1.63 8.67 -12.83
N ASP A 584 1.03 7.78 -12.04
CA ASP A 584 -0.36 7.35 -12.21
C ASP A 584 -1.33 8.51 -11.95
N LEU A 585 -1.13 9.26 -10.86
CA LEU A 585 -1.93 10.45 -10.55
C LEU A 585 -1.78 11.51 -11.65
N LYS A 586 -0.55 11.76 -12.09
CA LYS A 586 -0.27 12.69 -13.19
C LYS A 586 -0.97 12.24 -14.48
N GLY A 587 -0.97 10.94 -14.76
CA GLY A 587 -1.67 10.33 -15.90
C GLY A 587 -3.19 10.47 -15.82
N ALA A 588 -3.77 10.54 -14.62
CA ALA A 588 -5.17 10.86 -14.38
C ALA A 588 -5.48 12.38 -14.39
N GLY A 589 -4.48 13.23 -14.62
CA GLY A 589 -4.63 14.69 -14.59
C GLY A 589 -4.68 15.29 -13.19
N ILE A 590 -4.12 14.59 -12.20
CA ILE A 590 -4.04 15.03 -10.80
C ILE A 590 -2.60 15.43 -10.48
N ASP A 591 -2.43 16.65 -10.01
CA ASP A 591 -1.12 17.17 -9.63
C ASP A 591 -0.80 16.85 -8.17
N VAL A 592 0.36 16.22 -7.95
CA VAL A 592 0.91 16.06 -6.61
C VAL A 592 1.53 17.38 -6.16
N SER A 593 1.02 17.91 -5.05
CA SER A 593 1.36 19.23 -4.54
C SER A 593 2.67 19.24 -3.74
N PHE A 594 2.93 18.19 -2.95
CA PHE A 594 4.14 18.07 -2.14
C PHE A 594 4.45 16.61 -1.77
N LEU A 595 5.62 16.38 -1.16
CA LEU A 595 6.00 15.10 -0.58
C LEU A 595 5.96 15.17 0.95
N SER A 596 5.78 14.03 1.59
CA SER A 596 5.97 13.84 3.03
C SER A 596 7.00 12.74 3.26
N ILE A 597 8.23 13.15 3.52
CA ILE A 597 9.37 12.26 3.73
C ILE A 597 9.42 11.91 5.21
N ASN A 598 8.99 10.69 5.53
CA ASN A 598 8.89 10.16 6.87
C ASN A 598 10.12 9.30 7.23
N TYR A 599 10.20 8.90 8.50
CA TYR A 599 11.22 8.03 9.05
C TYR A 599 12.67 8.49 8.84
N LEU A 600 12.91 9.81 8.90
CA LEU A 600 14.26 10.36 8.85
C LEU A 600 15.01 10.10 10.15
N LEU A 601 16.28 9.75 10.10
CA LEU A 601 17.07 9.52 11.31
C LEU A 601 17.06 10.77 12.22
N ASN A 602 16.60 10.60 13.45
CA ASN A 602 16.65 11.65 14.46
C ASN A 602 18.12 11.99 14.82
N GLU A 603 18.39 13.26 15.14
CA GLU A 603 19.74 13.75 15.52
C GLU A 603 20.42 12.91 16.62
N LYS A 604 19.66 12.40 17.60
CA LYS A 604 20.21 11.51 18.66
C LYS A 604 20.66 10.16 18.13
N LEU A 605 20.10 9.68 17.03
CA LEU A 605 20.55 8.45 16.37
C LEU A 605 21.78 8.71 15.52
N LYS A 606 21.89 9.92 14.94
CA LYS A 606 23.02 10.32 14.10
C LYS A 606 24.35 10.35 14.85
N SER A 607 24.34 10.51 16.18
CA SER A 607 25.55 10.44 16.99
C SER A 607 26.10 9.01 17.10
N ILE A 608 25.24 7.98 17.05
CA ILE A 608 25.63 6.59 17.29
C ILE A 608 26.32 6.01 16.04
N LYS A 609 27.55 5.50 16.20
CA LYS A 609 28.39 4.93 15.11
C LYS A 609 27.66 3.85 14.30
N PHE A 610 26.80 3.05 14.92
CA PHE A 610 25.96 2.04 14.25
C PHE A 610 25.13 2.61 13.10
N PHE A 611 24.66 3.86 13.20
CA PHE A 611 23.84 4.51 12.18
C PHE A 611 24.64 5.27 11.14
N LYS A 612 25.98 5.34 11.23
CA LYS A 612 26.82 6.13 10.32
C LYS A 612 26.56 5.84 8.84
N ASP A 613 26.47 4.56 8.48
CA ASP A 613 26.25 4.19 7.07
C ASP A 613 24.79 4.43 6.64
N LYS A 614 23.83 4.29 7.57
CA LYS A 614 22.44 4.67 7.35
C LYS A 614 22.25 6.17 7.11
N ILE A 615 23.03 7.03 7.77
CA ILE A 615 23.04 8.48 7.52
C ILE A 615 23.47 8.77 6.08
N ASN A 616 24.54 8.12 5.60
CA ASN A 616 25.01 8.30 4.23
C ASN A 616 23.98 7.78 3.21
N GLN A 617 23.34 6.65 3.52
CA GLN A 617 22.28 6.06 2.72
C GLN A 617 21.05 6.97 2.64
N GLU A 618 20.61 7.53 3.77
CA GLU A 618 19.51 8.50 3.84
C GLU A 618 19.81 9.71 2.95
N LEU A 619 21.02 10.29 3.05
CA LEU A 619 21.43 11.42 2.23
C LEU A 619 21.42 11.09 0.73
N LYS A 620 21.93 9.90 0.36
CA LYS A 620 21.90 9.40 -1.02
C LYS A 620 20.45 9.36 -1.54
N TYR A 621 19.55 8.74 -0.80
CA TYR A 621 18.16 8.58 -1.23
C TYR A 621 17.35 9.88 -1.18
N LEU A 622 17.68 10.82 -0.28
CA LEU A 622 17.11 12.17 -0.31
C LEU A 622 17.48 12.93 -1.58
N ASN A 623 18.71 12.78 -2.08
CA ASN A 623 19.10 13.33 -3.37
C ASN A 623 18.31 12.66 -4.52
N VAL A 624 18.13 11.34 -4.50
CA VAL A 624 17.30 10.62 -5.49
C VAL A 624 15.85 11.13 -5.46
N ILE A 625 15.26 11.34 -4.28
CA ILE A 625 13.92 11.91 -4.14
C ILE A 625 13.86 13.31 -4.77
N LYS A 626 14.84 14.16 -4.47
CA LYS A 626 14.90 15.52 -5.02
C LYS A 626 14.97 15.51 -6.55
N GLU A 627 15.79 14.63 -7.13
CA GLU A 627 15.95 14.49 -8.58
C GLU A 627 14.70 13.92 -9.27
N LYS A 628 14.07 12.89 -8.69
CA LYS A 628 12.90 12.22 -9.29
C LYS A 628 11.65 13.08 -9.27
N PHE A 629 11.34 13.71 -8.14
CA PHE A 629 10.05 14.38 -7.95
C PHE A 629 10.12 15.89 -8.17
N ASN A 630 11.22 16.54 -7.76
CA ASN A 630 11.37 17.99 -7.79
C ASN A 630 10.17 18.77 -7.18
N LEU A 631 9.64 18.28 -6.06
CA LEU A 631 8.50 18.85 -5.33
C LEU A 631 8.93 19.41 -3.97
N PRO A 632 8.18 20.36 -3.39
CA PRO A 632 8.36 20.73 -2.00
C PRO A 632 8.06 19.54 -1.08
N SER A 633 8.75 19.45 0.05
CA SER A 633 8.67 18.29 0.95
C SER A 633 8.47 18.72 2.40
N LEU A 634 7.65 17.96 3.12
CA LEU A 634 7.61 17.89 4.57
C LEU A 634 8.56 16.79 5.05
N PHE A 635 9.22 17.01 6.18
CA PHE A 635 10.23 16.11 6.76
C PHE A 635 9.80 15.66 8.16
N PHE A 636 9.72 14.36 8.40
CA PHE A 636 9.33 13.78 9.69
C PHE A 636 10.39 12.81 10.18
N GLU A 637 10.86 13.03 11.40
CA GLU A 637 11.87 12.18 12.03
C GLU A 637 11.28 10.85 12.52
N GLN A 638 12.03 9.78 12.32
CA GLN A 638 11.83 8.50 12.96
C GLN A 638 12.17 8.60 14.44
N TYR A 639 11.27 8.10 15.27
CA TYR A 639 11.56 7.82 16.65
C TYR A 639 11.56 6.30 16.85
N PRO A 640 12.37 5.80 17.78
CA PRO A 640 12.45 4.37 18.07
C PRO A 640 11.15 3.81 18.68
N TYR A 641 10.28 4.65 19.24
CA TYR A 641 9.01 4.25 19.83
C TYR A 641 7.81 4.69 18.97
N GLU A 642 6.70 3.95 19.09
CA GLU A 642 5.45 4.28 18.38
C GLU A 642 4.83 5.59 18.87
N ILE A 643 4.20 6.31 17.96
CA ILE A 643 3.48 7.55 18.28
C ILE A 643 2.15 7.21 18.93
N ASN A 644 1.87 7.85 20.06
CA ASN A 644 0.65 7.69 20.84
C ASN A 644 0.30 9.00 21.55
N TYR A 645 -0.82 9.01 22.25
CA TYR A 645 -1.36 10.22 22.87
C TYR A 645 -0.38 10.91 23.83
N LYS A 646 0.45 10.13 24.53
CA LYS A 646 1.40 10.66 25.51
C LYS A 646 2.60 11.36 24.88
N ASN A 647 2.97 10.98 23.65
CA ASN A 647 4.18 11.48 23.02
C ASN A 647 3.92 12.32 21.76
N ILE A 648 2.71 12.29 21.18
CA ILE A 648 2.39 12.96 19.91
C ILE A 648 2.69 14.47 19.93
N GLU A 649 2.48 15.15 21.06
CA GLU A 649 2.81 16.58 21.16
C GLU A 649 4.31 16.85 20.99
N LYS A 650 5.17 15.97 21.50
CA LYS A 650 6.62 16.07 21.32
C LYS A 650 7.00 15.89 19.85
N PHE A 651 6.39 14.92 19.16
CA PHE A 651 6.60 14.73 17.73
C PHE A 651 6.12 15.93 16.92
N LEU A 652 4.97 16.49 17.27
CA LEU A 652 4.40 17.67 16.62
C LEU A 652 5.36 18.86 16.73
N LYS A 653 5.85 19.16 17.94
CA LYS A 653 6.78 20.26 18.16
C LYS A 653 8.09 20.09 17.38
N ASN A 654 8.64 18.87 17.38
CA ASN A 654 9.87 18.58 16.65
C ASN A 654 9.66 18.64 15.13
N SER A 655 8.55 18.11 14.62
CA SER A 655 8.24 18.10 13.18
C SER A 655 8.00 19.49 12.62
N PHE A 656 7.42 20.41 13.41
CA PHE A 656 7.07 21.76 12.96
C PHE A 656 7.96 22.87 13.52
N LYS A 657 9.04 22.51 14.23
CA LYS A 657 10.00 23.42 14.88
C LYS A 657 9.30 24.52 15.70
N LEU A 658 8.40 24.09 16.58
CA LEU A 658 7.52 24.94 17.40
C LEU A 658 8.05 25.24 18.80
#